data_AF-A0AAV7YMF4-F1
#
_entry.id   AF-A0AAV7YMF4-F1
#
_cell.length_a   1.000
_cell.length_b   1.000
_cell.length_c   1.000
_cell.angle_alpha   90.00
_cell.angle_beta   90.00
_cell.angle_gamma   90.00
#
_symmetry.space_group_name_H-M   'P 1'
#
loop_
_entity.id
_entity.type
_entity.pdbx_description
1 polymer ?
#
loop_
_entity_poly.entity_id
_entity_poly.type
_entity_poly.pdbx_seq_one_letter_code
_entity_poly.pdbx_strand_id
1 'polypeptide(L)'
;MYGSSSFSKIMLSISCKDLISLDTLSKSDPLAVLFEVNPKTHKATEIGRTEWYKDNSNPVFSKTFVVEYRFETVQLYKIGLYDYDGKNKRLSQMDFIGEIKFNLGELMGSRGMALSKHLINVKKPKRKNGICTVIGEESEESSSLVKMRLQGIKLEKKDFFGKSDPFLNFYRKQVEGEGWIKVHSTEVRKNTLFPKWKPMSISSTILCGNDISRQIKIECLDWNKNGKFDLIGACELTLQEIQDSKSKTFDLINPKKKKKRKYKNSGKIKFSEMLIEEQPTFLSYIHGGCEISMVTAIDFTGSNGQPTQPSSLHYFDSYTVNDYQNAITTCGSILANYDQDQMFPTFGFGAKINGKVSHCFPLNGNTNNPQVQGVRGILQAYNNVFNWPSFSLWGPTNFAPIINSVAGIVRNSLKNSNEQKYFVLLFITDGEISDMSLTKKAIVEASNLPISIVIVGVGPANFDKMEELDGDDVRVSYQGKKAARDIVQFVAFRDFKTQGPETLARETLAEIPEQLMGYFKSRGIKPNPPIVLQQNQIQVSGPSNSQQQQQIQQQQQQQQQILQQQQQQQQQIQQQQQQQMMIMQNQGMGMGMMKQTGMGMGGFQMGTKSNNMNQGMMMNQNQQQQQQMMMQNQQRMMMQNQGRGMGMNMNQGMMTNQNQQRMMMNQNQQQMMQQKKN
;
A
#
# COMPACT_ATOMS: atom_id res chain seq x y z
N MET A 1 18.34 0.73 11.01
CA MET A 1 17.61 -0.40 11.65
C MET A 1 16.17 0.04 11.71
N TYR A 2 15.34 -0.33 10.73
CA TYR A 2 13.90 -0.02 10.78
C TYR A 2 13.34 -0.63 12.06
N GLY A 3 12.64 0.19 12.85
CA GLY A 3 11.95 -0.23 14.05
C GLY A 3 11.11 -1.47 13.74
N SER A 4 11.06 -2.41 14.67
CA SER A 4 10.23 -3.60 14.52
C SER A 4 8.77 -3.19 14.32
N SER A 5 8.30 -3.08 13.09
CA SER A 5 6.90 -2.85 12.77
C SER A 5 6.14 -4.09 13.26
N SER A 6 5.58 -4.01 14.47
CA SER A 6 4.68 -5.05 14.95
C SER A 6 3.41 -4.97 14.11
N PHE A 7 3.29 -5.86 13.12
CA PHE A 7 2.07 -5.96 12.32
C PHE A 7 0.90 -6.34 13.23
N SER A 8 -0.21 -5.64 13.12
CA SER A 8 -1.45 -6.04 13.79
C SER A 8 -1.95 -7.33 13.15
N LYS A 9 -2.44 -8.26 13.98
CA LYS A 9 -3.13 -9.46 13.50
C LYS A 9 -4.63 -9.22 13.57
N ILE A 10 -5.33 -9.51 12.49
CA ILE A 10 -6.78 -9.34 12.37
C ILE A 10 -7.44 -10.71 12.36
N MET A 11 -8.40 -10.89 13.26
CA MET A 11 -9.32 -12.00 13.27
C MET A 11 -10.53 -11.66 12.39
N LEU A 12 -10.71 -12.41 11.32
CA LEU A 12 -11.82 -12.27 10.38
C LEU A 12 -12.92 -13.26 10.73
N SER A 13 -14.11 -12.72 11.01
CA SER A 13 -15.34 -13.46 11.25
C SER A 13 -16.28 -13.30 10.06
N ILE A 14 -16.91 -14.39 9.63
CA ILE A 14 -17.75 -14.42 8.42
C ILE A 14 -19.18 -14.80 8.78
N SER A 15 -20.13 -14.10 8.19
CA SER A 15 -21.55 -14.47 8.22
C SER A 15 -22.20 -14.21 6.87
N CYS A 16 -23.31 -14.89 6.59
CA CYS A 16 -24.09 -14.68 5.39
C CYS A 16 -25.58 -14.54 5.71
N LYS A 17 -26.31 -13.90 4.80
CA LYS A 17 -27.75 -13.72 4.88
C LYS A 17 -28.40 -13.96 3.52
N ASP A 18 -29.61 -14.53 3.54
CA ASP A 18 -30.46 -14.72 2.37
C ASP A 18 -29.75 -15.50 1.25
N LEU A 19 -28.96 -16.52 1.62
CA LEU A 19 -28.32 -17.42 0.66
C LEU A 19 -29.37 -18.15 -0.17
N ILE A 20 -29.07 -18.30 -1.45
CA ILE A 20 -29.97 -18.97 -2.40
C ILE A 20 -29.96 -20.49 -2.20
N SER A 21 -31.13 -21.14 -2.32
CA SER A 21 -31.23 -22.61 -2.47
C SER A 21 -30.67 -23.06 -3.81
N LEU A 22 -29.71 -23.97 -3.79
CA LEU A 22 -29.25 -24.67 -4.99
C LEU A 22 -29.88 -26.05 -5.14
N ASP A 23 -30.31 -26.65 -4.03
CA ASP A 23 -31.04 -27.90 -4.05
C ASP A 23 -32.50 -27.72 -4.47
N THR A 24 -33.02 -28.73 -5.17
CA THR A 24 -34.40 -28.75 -5.69
C THR A 24 -35.47 -28.85 -4.59
N LEU A 25 -35.09 -29.25 -3.37
CA LEU A 25 -36.01 -29.50 -2.24
C LEU A 25 -35.49 -29.04 -0.86
N SER A 26 -34.26 -28.51 -0.77
CA SER A 26 -33.59 -28.12 0.49
C SER A 26 -32.94 -26.74 0.40
N LYS A 27 -32.56 -26.18 1.56
CA LYS A 27 -31.71 -25.00 1.63
C LYS A 27 -30.27 -25.43 1.39
N SER A 28 -29.42 -24.51 0.94
CA SER A 28 -27.99 -24.81 0.80
C SER A 28 -27.33 -25.13 2.14
N ASP A 29 -26.27 -25.92 2.05
CA ASP A 29 -25.37 -26.36 3.11
C ASP A 29 -24.07 -25.53 3.07
N PRO A 30 -24.09 -24.24 3.46
CA PRO A 30 -23.00 -23.31 3.13
C PRO A 30 -21.68 -23.63 3.84
N LEU A 31 -20.61 -23.53 3.07
CA LEU A 31 -19.21 -23.56 3.48
C LEU A 31 -18.51 -22.30 2.93
N ALA A 32 -17.83 -21.53 3.78
CA ALA A 32 -17.04 -20.38 3.35
C ALA A 32 -15.55 -20.72 3.25
N VAL A 33 -14.90 -20.18 2.21
CA VAL A 33 -13.47 -20.36 1.95
C VAL A 33 -12.81 -19.01 1.76
N LEU A 34 -11.78 -18.73 2.56
CA LEU A 34 -10.98 -17.52 2.46
C LEU A 34 -9.78 -17.75 1.55
N PHE A 35 -9.56 -16.82 0.63
CA PHE A 35 -8.40 -16.77 -0.24
C PHE A 35 -7.68 -15.43 -0.11
N GLU A 36 -6.35 -15.46 -0.09
CA GLU A 36 -5.51 -14.29 -0.40
C GLU A 36 -5.40 -14.17 -1.91
N VAL A 37 -5.56 -12.97 -2.45
CA VAL A 37 -5.44 -12.69 -3.88
C VAL A 37 -4.18 -11.87 -4.12
N ASN A 38 -3.25 -12.42 -4.88
CA ASN A 38 -2.08 -11.67 -5.29
C ASN A 38 -2.51 -10.52 -6.22
N PRO A 39 -2.24 -9.25 -5.87
CA PRO A 39 -2.75 -8.09 -6.60
C PRO A 39 -2.16 -7.93 -8.01
N LYS A 40 -0.93 -8.41 -8.25
CA LYS A 40 -0.25 -8.33 -9.56
C LYS A 40 -0.67 -9.45 -10.52
N THR A 41 -0.79 -10.68 -10.00
CA THR A 41 -1.07 -11.88 -10.81
C THR A 41 -2.53 -12.29 -10.80
N HIS A 42 -3.32 -11.73 -9.88
CA HIS A 42 -4.69 -12.12 -9.55
C HIS A 42 -4.85 -13.59 -9.14
N LYS A 43 -3.74 -14.28 -8.81
CA LYS A 43 -3.76 -15.65 -8.32
C LYS A 43 -4.34 -15.68 -6.92
N ALA A 44 -5.36 -16.51 -6.70
CA ALA A 44 -5.94 -16.75 -5.40
C ALA A 44 -5.27 -17.96 -4.73
N THR A 45 -4.80 -17.79 -3.49
CA THR A 45 -4.23 -18.84 -2.65
C THR A 45 -5.19 -19.10 -1.49
N GLU A 46 -5.60 -20.35 -1.29
CA GLU A 46 -6.51 -20.72 -0.20
C GLU A 46 -5.80 -20.59 1.15
N ILE A 47 -6.40 -19.84 2.08
CA ILE A 47 -5.93 -19.71 3.46
C ILE A 47 -6.56 -20.81 4.32
N GLY A 48 -7.86 -21.03 4.14
CA GLY A 48 -8.58 -22.07 4.86
C GLY A 48 -10.08 -22.03 4.61
N ARG A 49 -10.78 -22.92 5.30
CA ARG A 49 -12.24 -23.13 5.18
C ARG A 49 -12.88 -23.10 6.55
N THR A 50 -14.14 -22.67 6.61
CA THR A 50 -14.97 -22.76 7.80
C THR A 50 -15.50 -24.19 7.99
N GLU A 51 -16.25 -24.42 9.06
CA GLU A 51 -17.25 -25.48 9.09
C GLU A 51 -18.40 -25.19 8.11
N TRP A 52 -19.27 -26.19 7.89
CA TRP A 52 -20.49 -26.05 7.09
C TRP A 52 -21.72 -26.25 7.96
N TYR A 53 -22.85 -25.67 7.55
CA TYR A 53 -24.13 -25.81 8.24
C TYR A 53 -25.16 -26.43 7.32
N LYS A 54 -25.85 -27.47 7.77
CA LYS A 54 -26.94 -28.06 7.00
C LYS A 54 -28.15 -27.13 6.91
N ASP A 55 -28.75 -27.00 5.73
CA ASP A 55 -30.02 -26.32 5.46
C ASP A 55 -30.09 -24.87 6.01
N ASN A 56 -28.98 -24.13 5.95
CA ASN A 56 -28.87 -22.83 6.60
C ASN A 56 -28.63 -21.69 5.59
N SER A 57 -29.66 -20.89 5.34
CA SER A 57 -29.55 -19.73 4.44
C SER A 57 -28.96 -18.47 5.09
N ASN A 58 -28.71 -18.49 6.40
CA ASN A 58 -28.17 -17.37 7.17
C ASN A 58 -27.05 -17.82 8.14
N PRO A 59 -25.98 -18.47 7.65
CA PRO A 59 -24.94 -19.01 8.50
C PRO A 59 -24.16 -17.90 9.20
N VAL A 60 -23.83 -18.14 10.47
CA VAL A 60 -22.82 -17.38 11.23
C VAL A 60 -21.74 -18.39 11.54
N PHE A 61 -20.57 -18.25 10.92
CA PHE A 61 -19.49 -19.23 11.07
C PHE A 61 -18.73 -18.98 12.37
N SER A 62 -18.45 -20.06 13.08
CA SER A 62 -17.66 -20.09 14.31
C SER A 62 -16.17 -20.04 14.02
N LYS A 63 -15.72 -20.60 12.88
CA LYS A 63 -14.31 -20.52 12.48
C LYS A 63 -13.94 -19.10 12.06
N THR A 64 -12.93 -18.55 12.72
CA THR A 64 -12.28 -17.30 12.33
C THR A 64 -10.95 -17.55 11.61
N PHE A 65 -10.52 -16.55 10.83
CA PHE A 65 -9.23 -16.56 10.14
C PHE A 65 -8.35 -15.44 10.67
N VAL A 66 -7.09 -15.74 11.00
CA VAL A 66 -6.13 -14.73 11.45
C VAL A 66 -5.24 -14.35 10.29
N VAL A 67 -5.19 -13.06 9.97
CA VAL A 67 -4.35 -12.49 8.90
C VAL A 67 -3.52 -11.33 9.42
N GLU A 68 -2.38 -11.06 8.79
CA GLU A 68 -1.57 -9.88 9.10
C GLU A 68 -2.11 -8.65 8.40
N TYR A 69 -2.15 -7.52 9.11
CA TYR A 69 -2.54 -6.23 8.56
C TYR A 69 -1.33 -5.30 8.41
N ARG A 70 -1.25 -4.68 7.24
CA ARG A 70 -0.23 -3.73 6.82
C ARG A 70 -0.94 -2.53 6.18
N PHE A 71 -1.01 -1.43 6.93
CA PHE A 71 -1.70 -0.19 6.56
C PHE A 71 -1.30 0.30 5.16
N GLU A 72 -0.01 0.22 4.88
CA GLU A 72 0.68 0.77 3.72
C GLU A 72 0.59 -0.14 2.48
N THR A 73 -0.16 -1.25 2.55
CA THR A 73 -0.25 -2.23 1.44
C THR A 73 -1.69 -2.50 1.02
N VAL A 74 -1.88 -2.77 -0.28
CA VAL A 74 -3.14 -3.29 -0.80
C VAL A 74 -3.17 -4.80 -0.55
N GLN A 75 -4.05 -5.25 0.35
CA GLN A 75 -4.18 -6.66 0.71
C GLN A 75 -5.53 -7.19 0.26
N LEU A 76 -5.56 -7.84 -0.91
CA LEU A 76 -6.81 -8.30 -1.51
C LEU A 76 -7.17 -9.70 -0.99
N TYR A 77 -8.40 -9.82 -0.52
CA TYR A 77 -8.98 -11.08 -0.09
C TYR A 77 -10.25 -11.39 -0.87
N LYS A 78 -10.56 -12.69 -0.93
CA LYS A 78 -11.75 -13.22 -1.56
C LYS A 78 -12.38 -14.26 -0.66
N ILE A 79 -13.69 -14.17 -0.47
CA ILE A 79 -14.47 -15.20 0.22
C ILE A 79 -15.36 -15.87 -0.82
N GLY A 80 -15.17 -17.17 -1.02
CA GLY A 80 -16.02 -18.00 -1.86
C GLY A 80 -16.98 -18.82 -1.00
N LEU A 81 -18.26 -18.81 -1.35
CA LEU A 81 -19.30 -19.63 -0.72
C LEU A 81 -19.66 -20.80 -1.63
N TYR A 82 -19.72 -21.98 -1.01
CA TYR A 82 -20.00 -23.25 -1.66
C TYR A 82 -21.09 -23.99 -0.91
N ASP A 83 -21.87 -24.77 -1.64
CA ASP A 83 -22.84 -25.73 -1.12
C ASP A 83 -22.14 -27.08 -0.88
N TYR A 84 -22.25 -27.62 0.33
CA TYR A 84 -21.54 -28.83 0.74
C TYR A 84 -22.46 -30.06 0.76
N ASP A 85 -22.41 -30.86 -0.30
CA ASP A 85 -23.28 -32.05 -0.45
C ASP A 85 -22.89 -33.27 0.41
N GLY A 86 -22.07 -33.12 1.45
CA GLY A 86 -21.70 -34.21 2.36
C GLY A 86 -20.66 -35.22 1.87
N LYS A 87 -20.42 -35.35 0.55
CA LYS A 87 -19.61 -36.43 -0.04
C LYS A 87 -18.22 -36.02 -0.54
N ASN A 88 -17.98 -34.75 -0.83
CA ASN A 88 -16.83 -34.29 -1.59
C ASN A 88 -15.94 -33.33 -0.79
N LYS A 89 -14.63 -33.56 -0.71
CA LYS A 89 -13.68 -32.63 -0.06
C LYS A 89 -13.08 -31.58 -1.02
N ARG A 90 -13.27 -31.72 -2.34
CA ARG A 90 -12.68 -30.83 -3.36
C ARG A 90 -13.67 -29.73 -3.74
N LEU A 91 -13.24 -28.47 -3.69
CA LEU A 91 -14.07 -27.31 -4.07
C LEU A 91 -14.59 -27.36 -5.50
N SER A 92 -13.82 -27.97 -6.42
CA SER A 92 -14.22 -28.12 -7.82
C SER A 92 -15.46 -28.99 -8.03
N GLN A 93 -15.85 -29.75 -7.01
CA GLN A 93 -16.99 -30.67 -7.04
C GLN A 93 -18.15 -30.18 -6.17
N MET A 94 -18.01 -29.00 -5.54
CA MET A 94 -19.06 -28.37 -4.75
C MET A 94 -19.79 -27.32 -5.60
N ASP A 95 -21.06 -27.12 -5.32
CA ASP A 95 -21.86 -26.13 -6.03
C ASP A 95 -21.52 -24.71 -5.57
N PHE A 96 -21.07 -23.89 -6.51
CA PHE A 96 -20.63 -22.53 -6.20
C PHE A 96 -21.83 -21.58 -6.05
N ILE A 97 -21.98 -21.00 -4.85
CA ILE A 97 -23.03 -20.03 -4.54
C ILE A 97 -22.65 -18.65 -5.10
N GLY A 98 -21.49 -18.13 -4.70
CA GLY A 98 -20.97 -16.84 -5.13
C GLY A 98 -19.71 -16.43 -4.34
N GLU A 99 -19.12 -15.30 -4.70
CA GLU A 99 -17.95 -14.73 -4.01
C GLU A 99 -18.10 -13.23 -3.72
N ILE A 100 -17.38 -12.77 -2.71
CA ILE A 100 -17.07 -11.36 -2.50
C ILE A 100 -15.55 -11.16 -2.56
N LYS A 101 -15.14 -9.96 -2.99
CA LYS A 101 -13.74 -9.50 -2.95
C LYS A 101 -13.67 -8.19 -2.18
N PHE A 102 -12.61 -8.02 -1.40
CA PHE A 102 -12.40 -6.80 -0.62
C PHE A 102 -10.90 -6.57 -0.39
N ASN A 103 -10.54 -5.30 -0.15
CA ASN A 103 -9.24 -4.95 0.40
C ASN A 103 -9.32 -5.02 1.93
N LEU A 104 -8.32 -5.58 2.61
CA LEU A 104 -8.31 -5.58 4.07
C LEU A 104 -8.31 -4.15 4.64
N GLY A 105 -7.63 -3.20 3.98
CA GLY A 105 -7.69 -1.79 4.37
C GLY A 105 -9.09 -1.18 4.28
N GLU A 106 -9.89 -1.57 3.28
CA GLU A 106 -11.31 -1.18 3.15
C GLU A 106 -12.13 -1.73 4.32
N LEU A 107 -11.91 -2.98 4.74
CA LEU A 107 -12.56 -3.57 5.90
C LEU A 107 -12.16 -2.85 7.20
N MET A 108 -10.86 -2.61 7.41
CA MET A 108 -10.38 -2.01 8.65
C MET A 108 -10.74 -0.53 8.79
N GLY A 109 -10.89 0.18 7.66
CA GLY A 109 -11.35 1.57 7.63
C GLY A 109 -12.87 1.73 7.58
N SER A 110 -13.63 0.64 7.39
CA SER A 110 -15.09 0.73 7.39
C SER A 110 -15.64 0.96 8.79
N ARG A 111 -16.82 1.57 8.85
CA ARG A 111 -17.50 1.81 10.13
C ARG A 111 -17.76 0.48 10.85
N GLY A 112 -17.27 0.39 12.09
CA GLY A 112 -17.33 -0.82 12.91
C GLY A 112 -16.52 -2.01 12.38
N MET A 113 -15.54 -1.75 11.51
CA MET A 113 -14.67 -2.76 10.91
C MET A 113 -15.44 -3.92 10.28
N ALA A 114 -16.60 -3.59 9.71
CA ALA A 114 -17.54 -4.54 9.16
C ALA A 114 -17.87 -4.17 7.70
N LEU A 115 -17.89 -5.19 6.85
CA LEU A 115 -18.14 -5.01 5.42
C LEU A 115 -19.17 -6.05 4.95
N SER A 116 -20.32 -5.56 4.50
CA SER A 116 -21.34 -6.39 3.85
C SER A 116 -21.32 -6.15 2.34
N LYS A 117 -21.29 -7.23 1.56
CA LYS A 117 -21.30 -7.19 0.08
C LYS A 117 -22.25 -8.26 -0.47
N HIS A 118 -22.87 -7.96 -1.61
CA HIS A 118 -23.64 -8.95 -2.36
C HIS A 118 -22.72 -10.04 -2.93
N LEU A 119 -23.13 -11.31 -2.80
CA LEU A 119 -22.41 -12.44 -3.37
C LEU A 119 -22.57 -12.45 -4.90
N ILE A 120 -21.45 -12.46 -5.61
CA ILE A 120 -21.40 -12.43 -7.07
C ILE A 120 -21.06 -13.83 -7.60
N ASN A 121 -21.89 -14.34 -8.51
CA ASN A 121 -21.58 -15.52 -9.29
C ASN A 121 -21.44 -15.13 -10.75
N VAL A 122 -20.20 -15.05 -11.25
CA VAL A 122 -19.91 -14.61 -12.61
C VAL A 122 -20.58 -15.47 -13.69
N LYS A 123 -20.83 -16.76 -13.40
CA LYS A 123 -21.55 -17.67 -14.32
C LYS A 123 -23.06 -17.45 -14.30
N LYS A 124 -23.59 -16.86 -13.21
CA LYS A 124 -25.03 -16.60 -13.00
C LYS A 124 -25.25 -15.16 -12.50
N PRO A 125 -24.91 -14.12 -13.31
CA PRO A 125 -24.81 -12.73 -12.84
C PRO A 125 -26.16 -12.09 -12.46
N LYS A 126 -27.28 -12.59 -13.00
CA LYS A 126 -28.63 -12.11 -12.65
C LYS A 126 -29.17 -12.71 -11.35
N ARG A 127 -28.50 -13.72 -10.79
CA ARG A 127 -28.96 -14.46 -9.61
C ARG A 127 -28.65 -13.67 -8.34
N LYS A 128 -29.63 -13.59 -7.43
CA LYS A 128 -29.41 -13.07 -6.08
C LYS A 128 -28.84 -14.20 -5.23
N ASN A 129 -27.54 -14.14 -4.91
CA ASN A 129 -26.84 -15.23 -4.21
C ASN A 129 -26.79 -15.05 -2.69
N GLY A 130 -27.41 -13.99 -2.17
CA GLY A 130 -27.33 -13.56 -0.78
C GLY A 130 -26.28 -12.48 -0.54
N ILE A 131 -26.06 -12.18 0.73
CA ILE A 131 -25.11 -11.18 1.23
C ILE A 131 -24.08 -11.90 2.09
N CYS A 132 -22.82 -11.52 1.96
CA CYS A 132 -21.75 -11.95 2.85
C CYS A 132 -21.24 -10.74 3.64
N THR A 133 -21.12 -10.92 4.95
CA THR A 133 -20.61 -9.94 5.90
C THR A 133 -19.33 -10.47 6.51
N VAL A 134 -18.30 -9.63 6.50
CA VAL A 134 -17.02 -9.87 7.15
C VAL A 134 -16.83 -8.84 8.26
N ILE A 135 -16.38 -9.27 9.42
CA ILE A 135 -15.99 -8.40 10.53
C ILE A 135 -14.53 -8.66 10.83
N GLY A 136 -13.74 -7.59 10.96
CA GLY A 136 -12.34 -7.63 11.33
C GLY A 136 -12.13 -7.14 12.76
N GLU A 137 -11.54 -7.95 13.61
CA GLU A 137 -11.19 -7.59 14.98
C GLU A 137 -9.68 -7.67 15.17
N GLU A 138 -9.07 -6.64 15.76
CA GLU A 138 -7.65 -6.71 16.13
C GLU A 138 -7.46 -7.71 17.26
N SER A 139 -6.50 -8.63 17.09
CA SER A 139 -6.17 -9.63 18.10
C SER A 139 -5.57 -8.96 19.34
N GLU A 140 -6.10 -9.32 20.52
CA GLU A 140 -5.69 -8.85 21.86
C GLU A 140 -4.19 -9.03 22.16
N GLU A 141 -3.52 -9.91 21.42
CA GLU A 141 -2.12 -10.27 21.66
C GLU A 141 -1.11 -9.17 21.31
N SER A 142 -1.48 -7.98 20.82
CA SER A 142 -0.52 -7.13 20.08
C SER A 142 0.01 -5.86 20.78
N SER A 143 -0.52 -5.41 21.92
CA SER A 143 -0.26 -4.02 22.37
C SER A 143 0.04 -3.77 23.86
N SER A 144 0.16 -4.79 24.70
CA SER A 144 0.38 -4.58 26.14
C SER A 144 1.81 -4.13 26.49
N LEU A 145 1.94 -3.04 27.24
CA LEU A 145 3.19 -2.61 27.87
C LEU A 145 3.25 -3.04 29.34
N VAL A 146 4.40 -3.57 29.72
CA VAL A 146 4.72 -3.99 31.07
C VAL A 146 5.53 -2.89 31.75
N LYS A 147 4.87 -2.04 32.55
CA LYS A 147 5.49 -0.96 33.32
C LYS A 147 5.92 -1.48 34.68
N MET A 148 7.19 -1.26 35.05
CA MET A 148 7.75 -1.78 36.30
C MET A 148 8.74 -0.83 36.96
N ARG A 149 8.77 -0.89 38.31
CA ARG A 149 9.77 -0.22 39.15
C ARG A 149 10.44 -1.24 40.05
N LEU A 150 11.75 -1.44 39.87
CA LEU A 150 12.51 -2.45 40.61
C LEU A 150 13.50 -1.83 41.59
N GLN A 151 13.75 -2.57 42.66
CA GLN A 151 14.82 -2.26 43.62
C GLN A 151 15.49 -3.54 44.12
N GLY A 152 16.81 -3.48 44.26
CA GLY A 152 17.60 -4.51 44.91
C GLY A 152 17.57 -4.33 46.42
N ILE A 153 17.55 -5.43 47.17
CA ILE A 153 17.56 -5.43 48.62
C ILE A 153 18.71 -6.31 49.10
N LYS A 154 19.63 -5.72 49.87
CA LYS A 154 20.78 -6.43 50.48
C LYS A 154 21.53 -7.28 49.46
N LEU A 155 21.85 -6.70 48.30
CA LEU A 155 22.62 -7.38 47.27
C LEU A 155 23.99 -7.78 47.80
N GLU A 156 24.53 -8.88 47.28
CA GLU A 156 25.85 -9.34 47.66
C GLU A 156 26.94 -8.39 47.12
N LYS A 157 27.86 -7.97 48.00
CA LYS A 157 29.05 -7.21 47.64
C LYS A 157 29.99 -8.07 46.78
N LYS A 158 30.45 -7.52 45.66
CA LYS A 158 31.39 -8.18 44.73
C LYS A 158 32.74 -7.46 44.65
N ASP A 159 32.75 -6.14 44.69
CA ASP A 159 33.97 -5.34 44.69
C ASP A 159 34.81 -5.45 45.97
N PHE A 160 36.13 -5.33 45.85
CA PHE A 160 37.04 -5.31 47.01
C PHE A 160 37.02 -3.94 47.72
N PHE A 161 37.17 -2.86 46.94
CA PHE A 161 37.23 -1.45 47.40
C PHE A 161 35.96 -0.67 47.06
N GLY A 162 34.81 -1.14 47.55
CA GLY A 162 33.51 -0.49 47.34
C GLY A 162 32.35 -1.37 47.74
N LYS A 163 31.12 -0.97 47.41
CA LYS A 163 29.97 -1.87 47.23
C LYS A 163 29.84 -2.14 45.73
N SER A 164 29.04 -3.14 45.38
CA SER A 164 28.72 -3.49 44.00
C SER A 164 28.14 -2.29 43.21
N ASP A 165 28.32 -2.34 41.89
CA ASP A 165 27.74 -1.51 40.84
C ASP A 165 26.63 -2.28 40.08
N PRO A 166 25.49 -2.61 40.71
CA PRO A 166 24.50 -3.54 40.14
C PRO A 166 23.69 -2.98 38.95
N PHE A 167 23.43 -3.86 37.98
CA PHE A 167 22.42 -3.69 36.92
C PHE A 167 21.67 -5.00 36.67
N LEU A 168 20.54 -4.92 35.95
CA LEU A 168 19.70 -6.07 35.62
C LEU A 168 19.72 -6.35 34.13
N ASN A 169 19.76 -7.64 33.77
CA ASN A 169 19.43 -8.14 32.44
C ASN A 169 18.14 -8.96 32.51
N PHE A 170 17.23 -8.71 31.57
CA PHE A 170 15.99 -9.46 31.40
C PHE A 170 16.12 -10.41 30.22
N TYR A 171 15.60 -11.62 30.38
CA TYR A 171 15.61 -12.64 29.36
C TYR A 171 14.25 -13.30 29.19
N ARG A 172 13.86 -13.50 27.94
CA ARG A 172 12.68 -14.27 27.52
C ARG A 172 13.09 -15.72 27.24
N LYS A 173 12.28 -16.68 27.70
CA LYS A 173 12.45 -18.11 27.35
C LYS A 173 12.03 -18.37 25.89
N GLN A 174 12.81 -19.14 25.15
CA GLN A 174 12.45 -19.56 23.78
C GLN A 174 11.26 -20.55 23.79
N VAL A 175 10.46 -20.53 22.73
CA VAL A 175 9.31 -21.45 22.56
C VAL A 175 9.79 -22.85 22.19
N GLU A 176 10.78 -22.93 21.31
CA GLU A 176 11.43 -24.17 20.89
C GLU A 176 12.89 -24.14 21.37
N GLY A 177 13.25 -25.05 22.29
CA GLY A 177 14.58 -25.17 22.89
C GLY A 177 14.70 -24.69 24.34
N GLU A 178 15.87 -24.90 24.97
CA GLU A 178 16.17 -24.48 26.36
C GLU A 178 16.83 -23.09 26.45
N GLY A 179 16.83 -22.32 25.36
CA GLY A 179 17.55 -21.05 25.26
C GLY A 179 16.85 -19.85 25.92
N TRP A 180 17.66 -18.89 26.36
CA TRP A 180 17.23 -17.59 26.88
C TRP A 180 17.69 -16.47 25.93
N ILE A 181 16.77 -15.59 25.53
CA ILE A 181 17.07 -14.42 24.70
C ILE A 181 17.10 -13.19 25.61
N LYS A 182 18.19 -12.43 25.61
CA LYS A 182 18.26 -11.15 26.33
C LYS A 182 17.38 -10.11 25.64
N VAL A 183 16.48 -9.48 26.38
CA VAL A 183 15.47 -8.56 25.81
C VAL A 183 15.55 -7.14 26.37
N HIS A 184 16.17 -6.94 27.53
CA HIS A 184 16.33 -5.62 28.12
C HIS A 184 17.50 -5.56 29.11
N SER A 185 18.03 -4.35 29.37
CA SER A 185 18.99 -4.08 30.45
C SER A 185 18.68 -2.76 31.15
N THR A 186 18.86 -2.70 32.47
CA THR A 186 18.74 -1.43 33.22
C THR A 186 20.05 -0.65 33.20
N GLU A 187 20.02 0.59 33.72
CA GLU A 187 21.24 1.32 34.00
C GLU A 187 22.04 0.71 35.17
N VAL A 188 23.35 0.93 35.15
CA VAL A 188 24.26 0.60 36.26
C VAL A 188 24.07 1.57 37.41
N ARG A 189 23.91 1.03 38.62
CA ARG A 189 23.83 1.83 39.86
C ARG A 189 25.11 1.67 40.66
N LYS A 190 25.92 2.72 40.72
CA LYS A 190 27.25 2.65 41.34
C LYS A 190 27.19 2.55 42.86
N ASN A 191 28.08 1.74 43.43
CA ASN A 191 28.44 1.66 44.83
C ASN A 191 27.23 1.50 45.78
N THR A 192 26.35 0.53 45.50
CA THR A 192 25.17 0.27 46.30
C THR A 192 24.78 -1.21 46.37
N LEU A 193 24.30 -1.63 47.54
CA LEU A 193 23.66 -2.95 47.75
C LEU A 193 22.14 -2.85 47.81
N PHE A 194 21.60 -1.63 47.65
CA PHE A 194 20.17 -1.32 47.64
C PHE A 194 19.83 -0.43 46.44
N PRO A 195 20.13 -0.87 45.21
CA PRO A 195 19.86 -0.06 44.02
C PRO A 195 18.36 0.17 43.86
N LYS A 196 18.00 1.39 43.46
CA LYS A 196 16.70 1.72 42.89
C LYS A 196 16.93 2.05 41.43
N TRP A 197 16.45 1.21 40.51
CA TRP A 197 16.59 1.47 39.08
C TRP A 197 15.51 2.45 38.60
N LYS A 198 15.74 3.09 37.46
CA LYS A 198 14.74 3.97 36.84
C LYS A 198 13.49 3.15 36.51
N PRO A 199 12.28 3.75 36.57
CA PRO A 199 11.09 3.13 36.01
C PRO A 199 11.32 2.75 34.56
N MET A 200 10.78 1.59 34.15
CA MET A 200 10.98 1.04 32.83
C MET A 200 9.68 0.44 32.29
N SER A 201 9.57 0.40 30.97
CA SER A 201 8.46 -0.19 30.24
C SER A 201 9.01 -1.14 29.17
N ILE A 202 8.51 -2.38 29.13
CA ILE A 202 8.88 -3.35 28.08
C ILE A 202 7.59 -3.87 27.43
N SER A 203 7.56 -4.03 26.11
CA SER A 203 6.47 -4.73 25.42
C SER A 203 6.30 -6.16 25.95
N SER A 204 5.06 -6.57 26.20
CA SER A 204 4.72 -7.94 26.59
C SER A 204 5.18 -8.96 25.54
N THR A 205 5.10 -8.60 24.26
CA THR A 205 5.60 -9.40 23.14
C THR A 205 7.12 -9.62 23.24
N ILE A 206 7.86 -8.55 23.54
CA ILE A 206 9.31 -8.62 23.73
C ILE A 206 9.65 -9.43 24.98
N LEU A 207 8.95 -9.19 26.09
CA LEU A 207 9.30 -9.74 27.39
C LEU A 207 8.94 -11.22 27.55
N CYS A 208 7.75 -11.63 27.12
CA CYS A 208 7.23 -12.99 27.27
C CYS A 208 6.52 -13.54 26.02
N GLY A 209 6.50 -12.79 24.90
CA GLY A 209 5.77 -13.20 23.71
C GLY A 209 4.26 -13.17 23.88
N ASN A 210 3.77 -12.26 24.74
CA ASN A 210 2.36 -12.11 25.16
C ASN A 210 1.77 -13.28 25.96
N ASP A 211 2.55 -14.32 26.18
CA ASP A 211 2.19 -15.41 27.07
C ASP A 211 2.60 -15.02 28.50
N ILE A 212 1.65 -14.52 29.29
CA ILE A 212 1.91 -14.08 30.67
C ILE A 212 2.33 -15.22 31.61
N SER A 213 2.08 -16.47 31.20
CA SER A 213 2.50 -17.67 31.92
C SER A 213 3.92 -18.11 31.55
N ARG A 214 4.52 -17.51 30.51
CA ARG A 214 5.88 -17.82 30.09
C ARG A 214 6.91 -17.32 31.10
N GLN A 215 7.89 -18.16 31.39
CA GLN A 215 8.99 -17.81 32.27
C GLN A 215 9.87 -16.70 31.68
N ILE A 216 10.23 -15.77 32.56
CA ILE A 216 11.18 -14.69 32.36
C ILE A 216 12.30 -14.89 33.37
N LYS A 217 13.55 -14.68 32.94
CA LYS A 217 14.72 -14.69 33.83
C LYS A 217 15.24 -13.27 34.01
N ILE A 218 15.56 -12.92 35.25
CA ILE A 218 16.21 -11.67 35.60
C ILE A 218 17.55 -12.00 36.24
N GLU A 219 18.64 -11.50 35.65
CA GLU A 219 19.98 -11.61 36.20
C GLU A 219 20.40 -10.26 36.76
N CYS A 220 20.86 -10.26 38.01
CA CYS A 220 21.52 -9.11 38.60
C CYS A 220 23.03 -9.31 38.51
N LEU A 221 23.71 -8.39 37.83
CA LEU A 221 25.14 -8.42 37.60
C LEU A 221 25.81 -7.19 38.20
N ASP A 222 27.07 -7.35 38.53
CA ASP A 222 27.96 -6.29 39.00
C ASP A 222 28.83 -5.78 37.85
N TRP A 223 28.85 -4.46 37.62
CA TRP A 223 29.64 -3.85 36.57
C TRP A 223 31.06 -3.56 37.04
N ASN A 224 32.08 -4.10 36.35
CA ASN A 224 33.47 -3.79 36.65
C ASN A 224 34.09 -2.89 35.57
N LYS A 225 35.04 -2.02 35.98
CA LYS A 225 35.77 -1.10 35.09
C LYS A 225 36.53 -1.77 33.93
N ASN A 226 36.84 -3.06 34.04
CA ASN A 226 37.53 -3.84 33.01
C ASN A 226 36.58 -4.43 31.94
N GLY A 227 35.29 -4.12 31.99
CA GLY A 227 34.28 -4.62 31.05
C GLY A 227 33.78 -6.04 31.32
N LYS A 228 34.26 -6.72 32.38
CA LYS A 228 33.70 -8.01 32.83
C LYS A 228 32.57 -7.78 33.83
N PHE A 229 31.58 -8.66 33.82
CA PHE A 229 30.44 -8.58 34.74
C PHE A 229 30.40 -9.80 35.65
N ASP A 230 30.27 -9.57 36.95
CA ASP A 230 30.14 -10.65 37.93
C ASP A 230 28.68 -10.89 38.29
N LEU A 231 28.21 -12.13 38.13
CA LEU A 231 26.86 -12.48 38.51
C LEU A 231 26.68 -12.33 40.03
N ILE A 232 25.78 -11.45 40.44
CA ILE A 232 25.29 -11.38 41.82
C ILE A 232 24.37 -12.58 42.04
N GLY A 233 23.27 -12.66 41.31
CA GLY A 233 22.37 -13.81 41.28
C GLY A 233 21.28 -13.63 40.23
N ALA A 234 20.42 -14.63 40.08
CA ALA A 234 19.31 -14.62 39.14
C ALA A 234 18.02 -15.13 39.80
N CYS A 235 16.88 -14.69 39.27
CA CYS A 235 15.57 -15.27 39.59
C CYS A 235 14.79 -15.51 38.29
N GLU A 236 13.88 -16.47 38.34
CA GLU A 236 12.94 -16.78 37.28
C GLU A 236 11.52 -16.57 37.82
N LEU A 237 10.64 -16.01 37.00
CA LEU A 237 9.26 -15.67 37.35
C LEU A 237 8.38 -15.60 36.09
N THR A 238 7.07 -15.49 36.25
CA THR A 238 6.13 -15.20 35.15
C THR A 238 5.44 -13.86 35.38
N LEU A 239 4.85 -13.25 34.34
CA LEU A 239 4.06 -12.03 34.53
C LEU A 239 2.79 -12.31 35.35
N GLN A 240 2.19 -13.48 35.15
CA GLN A 240 1.04 -13.94 35.93
C GLN A 240 1.33 -13.96 37.44
N GLU A 241 2.56 -14.31 37.84
CA GLU A 241 2.94 -14.25 39.25
C GLU A 241 2.97 -12.82 39.82
N ILE A 242 3.22 -11.80 39.02
CA ILE A 242 3.45 -10.43 39.51
C ILE A 242 2.33 -9.44 39.18
N GLN A 243 1.38 -9.77 38.30
CA GLN A 243 0.37 -8.84 37.78
C GLN A 243 -0.60 -8.28 38.86
N ASP A 244 -0.91 -9.06 39.90
CA ASP A 244 -1.96 -8.69 40.89
C ASP A 244 -1.39 -8.22 42.25
N SER A 245 -0.09 -8.01 42.36
CA SER A 245 0.57 -7.68 43.63
C SER A 245 1.06 -6.23 43.65
N LYS A 246 0.59 -5.44 44.63
CA LYS A 246 1.11 -4.06 44.89
C LYS A 246 2.63 -4.02 45.06
N SER A 247 3.23 -5.12 45.53
CA SER A 247 4.67 -5.31 45.58
C SER A 247 5.00 -6.79 45.73
N LYS A 248 5.96 -7.30 44.95
CA LYS A 248 6.42 -8.70 45.05
C LYS A 248 7.95 -8.77 45.10
N THR A 249 8.49 -9.74 45.82
CA THR A 249 9.94 -9.86 46.06
C THR A 249 10.41 -11.27 45.75
N PHE A 250 11.54 -11.38 45.05
CA PHE A 250 12.16 -12.63 44.63
C PHE A 250 13.60 -12.69 45.13
N ASP A 251 14.01 -13.87 45.59
CA ASP A 251 15.38 -14.11 46.01
C ASP A 251 16.28 -14.27 44.79
N LEU A 252 17.45 -13.62 44.81
CA LEU A 252 18.47 -13.76 43.78
C LEU A 252 19.39 -14.93 44.11
N ILE A 253 19.47 -15.89 43.21
CA ILE A 253 20.23 -17.12 43.42
C ILE A 253 21.45 -17.15 42.51
N ASN A 254 22.63 -17.34 43.10
CA ASN A 254 23.87 -17.57 42.37
C ASN A 254 24.10 -19.09 42.23
N PRO A 255 24.06 -19.65 41.00
CA PRO A 255 24.21 -21.09 40.79
C PRO A 255 25.54 -21.64 41.35
N LYS A 256 26.63 -20.87 41.25
CA LYS A 256 27.96 -21.25 41.74
C LYS A 256 28.01 -21.37 43.27
N LYS A 257 27.04 -20.79 44.00
CA LYS A 257 27.00 -20.78 45.48
C LYS A 257 25.97 -21.72 46.09
N LYS A 258 25.07 -22.32 45.29
CA LYS A 258 24.03 -23.27 45.78
C LYS A 258 24.62 -24.43 46.59
N LYS A 259 25.83 -24.87 46.28
CA LYS A 259 26.51 -25.98 46.99
C LYS A 259 27.05 -25.59 48.39
N LYS A 260 27.00 -24.31 48.78
CA LYS A 260 27.54 -23.85 50.08
C LYS A 260 26.51 -23.99 51.20
N ARG A 261 26.87 -24.70 52.28
CA ARG A 261 25.98 -25.06 53.42
C ARG A 261 25.19 -23.92 54.07
N LYS A 262 25.68 -22.67 54.05
CA LYS A 262 25.03 -21.50 54.67
C LYS A 262 24.43 -20.51 53.66
N TYR A 263 24.48 -20.82 52.37
CA TYR A 263 23.99 -19.91 51.34
C TYR A 263 22.46 -19.93 51.27
N LYS A 264 21.82 -18.75 51.38
CA LYS A 264 20.37 -18.58 51.22
C LYS A 264 20.04 -17.89 49.90
N ASN A 265 20.60 -16.70 49.69
CA ASN A 265 20.49 -15.91 48.46
C ASN A 265 21.65 -14.91 48.37
N SER A 266 21.73 -14.19 47.26
CA SER A 266 22.70 -13.11 46.99
C SER A 266 22.03 -11.73 47.05
N GLY A 267 20.97 -11.61 47.85
CA GLY A 267 20.06 -10.47 47.88
C GLY A 267 18.69 -10.79 47.28
N LYS A 268 17.85 -9.77 47.15
CA LYS A 268 16.50 -9.89 46.58
C LYS A 268 16.22 -8.81 45.56
N ILE A 269 15.34 -9.09 44.60
CA ILE A 269 14.71 -8.09 43.74
C ILE A 269 13.29 -7.86 44.22
N LYS A 270 12.91 -6.61 44.43
CA LYS A 270 11.56 -6.19 44.75
C LYS A 270 10.96 -5.38 43.62
N PHE A 271 9.84 -5.86 43.09
CA PHE A 271 8.91 -5.12 42.26
C PHE A 271 8.09 -4.22 43.16
N SER A 272 8.28 -2.91 43.02
CA SER A 272 7.61 -1.89 43.85
C SER A 272 6.35 -1.35 43.20
N GLU A 273 6.29 -1.51 41.88
CA GLU A 273 5.21 -1.12 41.00
C GLU A 273 5.29 -2.05 39.80
N MET A 274 4.15 -2.58 39.39
CA MET A 274 4.00 -3.45 38.25
C MET A 274 2.60 -3.22 37.68
N LEU A 275 2.52 -2.83 36.41
CA LEU A 275 1.27 -2.61 35.70
C LEU A 275 1.41 -3.16 34.29
N ILE A 276 0.49 -4.04 33.90
CA ILE A 276 0.30 -4.40 32.50
C ILE A 276 -0.76 -3.42 31.99
N GLU A 277 -0.35 -2.54 31.08
CA GLU A 277 -1.21 -1.52 30.51
C GLU A 277 -1.34 -1.77 29.02
N GLU A 278 -2.56 -2.09 28.59
CA GLU A 278 -2.91 -2.09 27.17
C GLU A 278 -2.61 -0.71 26.58
N GLN A 279 -1.81 -0.69 25.51
CA GLN A 279 -1.56 0.54 24.79
C GLN A 279 -2.55 0.67 23.64
N PRO A 280 -3.05 1.89 23.39
CA PRO A 280 -3.71 2.22 22.15
C PRO A 280 -2.84 1.82 20.95
N THR A 281 -3.41 0.99 20.08
CA THR A 281 -2.89 0.65 18.75
C THR A 281 -3.40 1.66 17.74
N PHE A 282 -2.79 1.70 16.55
CA PHE A 282 -3.33 2.44 15.43
C PHE A 282 -4.80 2.07 15.15
N LEU A 283 -5.09 0.77 15.07
CA LEU A 283 -6.44 0.28 14.78
C LEU A 283 -7.44 0.59 15.88
N SER A 284 -7.03 0.70 17.15
CA SER A 284 -7.94 1.14 18.21
C SER A 284 -8.48 2.56 17.97
N TYR A 285 -7.67 3.48 17.44
CA TYR A 285 -8.14 4.81 17.04
C TYR A 285 -9.11 4.72 15.86
N ILE A 286 -8.77 3.95 14.82
CA ILE A 286 -9.64 3.77 13.65
C ILE A 286 -10.99 3.15 14.06
N HIS A 287 -10.97 2.14 14.93
CA HIS A 287 -12.19 1.48 15.43
C HIS A 287 -13.06 2.41 16.28
N GLY A 288 -12.41 3.34 17.00
CA GLY A 288 -13.09 4.44 17.71
C GLY A 288 -13.65 5.53 16.79
N GLY A 289 -13.52 5.38 15.47
CA GLY A 289 -14.00 6.35 14.49
C GLY A 289 -13.01 7.48 14.19
N CYS A 290 -11.71 7.30 14.48
CA CYS A 290 -10.70 8.24 14.03
C CYS A 290 -10.59 8.19 12.49
N GLU A 291 -10.70 9.34 11.84
CA GLU A 291 -10.54 9.47 10.38
C GLU A 291 -9.12 9.88 10.01
N ILE A 292 -8.63 9.36 8.88
CA ILE A 292 -7.41 9.82 8.23
C ILE A 292 -7.79 10.54 6.94
N SER A 293 -7.71 11.87 6.95
CA SER A 293 -8.13 12.69 5.82
C SER A 293 -6.95 13.12 4.96
N MET A 294 -7.07 12.82 3.67
CA MET A 294 -6.03 13.13 2.70
C MET A 294 -6.22 14.53 2.10
N VAL A 295 -5.13 15.27 2.02
CA VAL A 295 -5.02 16.51 1.24
C VAL A 295 -3.94 16.30 0.18
N THR A 296 -4.21 16.61 -1.07
CA THR A 296 -3.24 16.43 -2.17
C THR A 296 -2.71 17.77 -2.66
N ALA A 297 -1.40 17.87 -2.87
CA ALA A 297 -0.72 19.02 -3.43
C ALA A 297 0.14 18.59 -4.62
N ILE A 298 -0.22 19.07 -5.82
CA ILE A 298 0.43 18.68 -7.07
C ILE A 298 1.28 19.84 -7.60
N ASP A 299 2.52 19.53 -7.92
CA ASP A 299 3.46 20.46 -8.54
C ASP A 299 3.07 20.72 -10.00
N PHE A 300 3.02 22.00 -10.38
CA PHE A 300 2.80 22.48 -11.74
C PHE A 300 3.89 23.46 -12.15
N THR A 301 5.11 23.24 -11.68
CA THR A 301 6.26 24.06 -12.04
C THR A 301 6.78 23.73 -13.44
N GLY A 302 7.46 24.70 -14.07
CA GLY A 302 7.98 24.61 -15.42
C GLY A 302 9.08 23.58 -15.61
N SER A 303 9.73 23.11 -14.54
CA SER A 303 10.71 22.01 -14.60
C SER A 303 10.12 20.70 -15.13
N ASN A 304 8.80 20.51 -14.99
CA ASN A 304 8.08 19.36 -15.51
C ASN A 304 8.01 19.30 -17.04
N GLY A 305 8.35 20.38 -17.75
CA GLY A 305 8.24 20.48 -19.20
C GLY A 305 6.79 20.62 -19.69
N GLN A 306 6.61 20.97 -20.96
CA GLN A 306 5.28 21.21 -21.54
C GLN A 306 4.47 19.91 -21.64
N PRO A 307 3.23 19.83 -21.11
CA PRO A 307 2.44 18.58 -21.07
C PRO A 307 2.14 17.95 -22.43
N THR A 308 2.26 18.71 -23.52
CA THR A 308 2.12 18.21 -24.90
C THR A 308 3.36 17.47 -25.41
N GLN A 309 4.49 17.56 -24.71
CA GLN A 309 5.75 16.94 -25.11
C GLN A 309 5.93 15.59 -24.40
N PRO A 310 6.31 14.52 -25.12
CA PRO A 310 6.53 13.19 -24.53
C PRO A 310 7.59 13.14 -23.41
N SER A 311 8.50 14.11 -23.37
CA SER A 311 9.52 14.24 -22.31
C SER A 311 8.99 14.86 -21.02
N SER A 312 7.78 15.43 -21.02
CA SER A 312 7.19 16.04 -19.84
C SER A 312 6.76 14.99 -18.82
N LEU A 313 6.94 15.30 -17.53
CA LEU A 313 6.43 14.47 -16.45
C LEU A 313 4.90 14.56 -16.32
N HIS A 314 4.27 15.57 -16.91
CA HIS A 314 2.82 15.70 -17.05
C HIS A 314 2.29 15.18 -18.39
N TYR A 315 3.11 14.53 -19.22
CA TYR A 315 2.67 14.04 -20.51
C TYR A 315 1.50 13.04 -20.36
N PHE A 316 0.46 13.23 -21.17
CA PHE A 316 -0.67 12.32 -21.26
C PHE A 316 -0.48 11.38 -22.45
N ASP A 317 0.00 10.18 -22.18
CA ASP A 317 0.09 9.12 -23.18
C ASP A 317 -1.24 8.36 -23.33
N SER A 318 -1.49 7.81 -24.51
CA SER A 318 -2.71 7.02 -24.78
C SER A 318 -2.65 5.61 -24.19
N TYR A 319 -1.46 5.14 -23.82
CA TYR A 319 -1.23 3.76 -23.35
C TYR A 319 -0.70 3.67 -21.92
N THR A 320 -0.04 4.72 -21.43
CA THR A 320 0.60 4.74 -20.12
C THR A 320 0.18 5.96 -19.30
N VAL A 321 0.09 5.76 -17.98
CA VAL A 321 -0.15 6.84 -17.02
C VAL A 321 1.19 7.44 -16.57
N ASN A 322 1.25 8.75 -16.40
CA ASN A 322 2.46 9.41 -15.93
C ASN A 322 2.72 9.20 -14.43
N ASP A 323 3.91 9.58 -13.97
CA ASP A 323 4.36 9.33 -12.60
C ASP A 323 3.47 10.06 -11.56
N TYR A 324 2.93 11.25 -11.90
CA TYR A 324 1.94 11.95 -11.07
C TYR A 324 0.65 11.14 -10.91
N GLN A 325 0.06 10.68 -12.02
CA GLN A 325 -1.16 9.86 -11.98
C GLN A 325 -0.94 8.56 -11.19
N ASN A 326 0.22 7.93 -11.35
CA ASN A 326 0.59 6.74 -10.59
C ASN A 326 0.70 7.03 -9.09
N ALA A 327 1.39 8.10 -8.69
CA ALA A 327 1.54 8.48 -7.29
C ALA A 327 0.19 8.81 -6.63
N ILE A 328 -0.65 9.60 -7.30
CA ILE A 328 -2.03 9.91 -6.87
C ILE A 328 -2.82 8.62 -6.64
N THR A 329 -2.84 7.72 -7.64
CA THR A 329 -3.62 6.49 -7.58
C THR A 329 -3.13 5.58 -6.46
N THR A 330 -1.82 5.37 -6.40
CA THR A 330 -1.20 4.41 -5.48
C THR A 330 -1.36 4.82 -4.02
N CYS A 331 -1.00 6.05 -3.67
CA CYS A 331 -1.09 6.54 -2.30
C CYS A 331 -2.55 6.84 -1.93
N GLY A 332 -3.28 7.48 -2.84
CA GLY A 332 -4.66 7.89 -2.62
C GLY A 332 -5.60 6.71 -2.40
N SER A 333 -5.45 5.60 -3.13
CA SER A 333 -6.30 4.42 -2.96
C SER A 333 -6.13 3.71 -1.61
N ILE A 334 -4.97 3.87 -0.95
CA ILE A 334 -4.74 3.34 0.39
C ILE A 334 -5.38 4.28 1.42
N LEU A 335 -5.03 5.57 1.37
CA LEU A 335 -5.51 6.58 2.30
C LEU A 335 -7.04 6.75 2.26
N ALA A 336 -7.65 6.64 1.08
CA ALA A 336 -9.10 6.78 0.90
C ALA A 336 -9.93 5.72 1.66
N ASN A 337 -9.34 4.61 2.10
CA ASN A 337 -10.07 3.62 2.90
C ASN A 337 -10.36 4.11 4.33
N TYR A 338 -9.64 5.13 4.81
CA TYR A 338 -9.71 5.62 6.19
C TYR A 338 -10.36 7.02 6.30
N ASP A 339 -10.90 7.52 5.18
CA ASP A 339 -11.69 8.74 5.12
C ASP A 339 -13.14 8.35 4.78
N GLN A 340 -14.09 8.73 5.63
CA GLN A 340 -15.48 8.30 5.51
C GLN A 340 -16.23 9.02 4.38
N ASP A 341 -15.96 10.31 4.17
CA ASP A 341 -16.64 11.11 3.14
C ASP A 341 -15.91 11.04 1.77
N GLN A 342 -14.63 10.69 1.80
CA GLN A 342 -13.72 10.69 0.65
C GLN A 342 -13.75 12.03 -0.12
N MET A 343 -13.90 13.14 0.59
CA MET A 343 -13.91 14.50 0.05
C MET A 343 -12.56 15.16 0.29
N PHE A 344 -11.66 15.00 -0.68
CA PHE A 344 -10.25 15.35 -0.52
C PHE A 344 -9.95 16.77 -1.00
N PRO A 345 -9.50 17.69 -0.13
CA PRO A 345 -8.94 18.97 -0.57
C PRO A 345 -7.77 18.72 -1.53
N THR A 346 -7.82 19.34 -2.71
CA THR A 346 -6.82 19.12 -3.76
C THR A 346 -6.32 20.45 -4.29
N PHE A 347 -5.02 20.67 -4.15
CA PHE A 347 -4.33 21.90 -4.50
C PHE A 347 -3.25 21.66 -5.57
N GLY A 348 -3.02 22.69 -6.38
CA GLY A 348 -1.83 22.83 -7.19
C GLY A 348 -0.92 23.94 -6.65
N PHE A 349 0.36 23.90 -7.01
CA PHE A 349 1.31 24.96 -6.70
C PHE A 349 2.34 25.15 -7.82
N GLY A 350 2.91 26.35 -7.90
CA GLY A 350 3.99 26.66 -8.85
C GLY A 350 3.52 26.98 -10.27
N ALA A 351 2.24 27.29 -10.47
CA ALA A 351 1.69 27.67 -11.77
C ALA A 351 1.40 29.17 -11.86
N LYS A 352 1.30 29.69 -13.08
CA LYS A 352 0.77 31.03 -13.36
C LYS A 352 -0.64 30.89 -13.91
N ILE A 353 -1.60 31.47 -13.19
CA ILE A 353 -3.04 31.44 -13.48
C ILE A 353 -3.52 32.88 -13.63
N ASN A 354 -4.19 33.20 -14.73
CA ASN A 354 -4.69 34.55 -15.02
C ASN A 354 -3.61 35.63 -14.86
N GLY A 355 -2.40 35.32 -15.33
CA GLY A 355 -1.25 36.24 -15.26
C GLY A 355 -0.54 36.31 -13.91
N LYS A 356 -1.03 35.64 -12.85
CA LYS A 356 -0.44 35.67 -11.50
C LYS A 356 0.13 34.31 -11.10
N VAL A 357 1.32 34.32 -10.51
CA VAL A 357 1.92 33.12 -9.95
C VAL A 357 1.17 32.72 -8.69
N SER A 358 0.81 31.45 -8.57
CA SER A 358 0.17 30.87 -7.40
C SER A 358 0.94 29.65 -6.91
N HIS A 359 1.23 29.65 -5.61
CA HIS A 359 1.84 28.52 -4.90
C HIS A 359 0.83 27.76 -4.04
N CYS A 360 -0.46 28.06 -4.18
CA CYS A 360 -1.55 27.31 -3.57
C CYS A 360 -2.87 27.71 -4.25
N PHE A 361 -3.39 26.85 -5.13
CA PHE A 361 -4.69 27.06 -5.78
C PHE A 361 -5.51 25.76 -5.79
N PRO A 362 -6.83 25.81 -5.62
CA PRO A 362 -7.69 24.63 -5.63
C PRO A 362 -7.80 24.07 -7.06
N LEU A 363 -7.55 22.76 -7.27
CA LEU A 363 -7.60 22.17 -8.62
C LEU A 363 -9.01 22.03 -9.19
N ASN A 364 -10.04 22.13 -8.36
CA ASN A 364 -11.42 22.21 -8.82
C ASN A 364 -11.86 23.64 -9.20
N GLY A 365 -10.98 24.64 -9.06
CA GLY A 365 -11.26 26.05 -9.36
C GLY A 365 -12.12 26.77 -8.30
N ASN A 366 -12.51 26.11 -7.21
CA ASN A 366 -13.36 26.68 -6.16
C ASN A 366 -12.54 27.02 -4.91
N THR A 367 -12.29 28.31 -4.68
CA THR A 367 -11.51 28.80 -3.52
C THR A 367 -12.23 28.62 -2.18
N ASN A 368 -13.56 28.50 -2.18
CA ASN A 368 -14.34 28.32 -0.96
C ASN A 368 -14.46 26.84 -0.57
N ASN A 369 -14.33 25.94 -1.54
CA ASN A 369 -14.36 24.50 -1.29
C ASN A 369 -13.37 23.79 -2.24
N PRO A 370 -12.14 23.48 -1.79
CA PRO A 370 -11.12 22.81 -2.59
C PRO A 370 -11.33 21.29 -2.71
N GLN A 371 -12.43 20.73 -2.17
CA GLN A 371 -12.64 19.28 -2.10
C GLN A 371 -13.08 18.67 -3.44
N VAL A 372 -12.64 17.43 -3.68
CA VAL A 372 -13.08 16.58 -4.79
C VAL A 372 -13.45 15.19 -4.28
N GLN A 373 -14.39 14.52 -4.96
CA GLN A 373 -14.87 13.20 -4.53
C GLN A 373 -13.93 12.08 -4.99
N GLY A 374 -13.30 11.41 -4.02
CA GLY A 374 -12.50 10.21 -4.23
C GLY A 374 -11.21 10.46 -5.01
N VAL A 375 -10.38 9.41 -5.12
CA VAL A 375 -9.14 9.44 -5.92
C VAL A 375 -9.42 9.76 -7.39
N ARG A 376 -10.57 9.30 -7.91
CA ARG A 376 -11.01 9.63 -9.27
C ARG A 376 -11.25 11.13 -9.45
N GLY A 377 -11.82 11.80 -8.45
CA GLY A 377 -12.01 13.26 -8.46
C GLY A 377 -10.68 14.02 -8.50
N ILE A 378 -9.66 13.52 -7.79
CA ILE A 378 -8.29 14.09 -7.83
C ILE A 378 -7.71 13.98 -9.23
N LEU A 379 -7.77 12.79 -9.84
CA LEU A 379 -7.31 12.56 -11.21
C LEU A 379 -8.06 13.43 -12.23
N GLN A 380 -9.38 13.59 -12.07
CA GLN A 380 -10.17 14.46 -12.93
C GLN A 380 -9.75 15.94 -12.79
N ALA A 381 -9.57 16.43 -11.57
CA ALA A 381 -9.12 17.80 -11.33
C ALA A 381 -7.72 18.04 -11.89
N TYR A 382 -6.80 17.08 -11.68
CA TYR A 382 -5.45 17.09 -12.27
C TYR A 382 -5.49 17.14 -13.80
N ASN A 383 -6.30 16.31 -14.46
CA ASN A 383 -6.40 16.32 -15.92
C ASN A 383 -7.01 17.63 -16.45
N ASN A 384 -7.99 18.19 -15.73
CA ASN A 384 -8.76 19.34 -16.19
C ASN A 384 -8.00 20.67 -16.09
N VAL A 385 -7.04 20.79 -15.17
CA VAL A 385 -6.31 22.06 -14.95
C VAL A 385 -5.56 22.54 -16.19
N PHE A 386 -5.07 21.63 -17.03
CA PHE A 386 -4.35 21.94 -18.26
C PHE A 386 -5.25 22.56 -19.34
N ASN A 387 -6.58 22.46 -19.20
CA ASN A 387 -7.55 23.04 -20.11
C ASN A 387 -8.01 24.45 -19.68
N TRP A 388 -7.45 25.01 -18.60
CA TRP A 388 -7.87 26.33 -18.12
C TRP A 388 -7.38 27.45 -19.06
N PRO A 389 -8.22 28.46 -19.39
CA PRO A 389 -7.93 29.46 -20.43
C PRO A 389 -6.69 30.36 -20.22
N SER A 390 -6.02 30.30 -19.08
CA SER A 390 -4.83 31.11 -18.76
C SER A 390 -3.93 30.41 -17.75
N PHE A 391 -3.81 29.09 -17.88
CA PHE A 391 -2.91 28.27 -17.08
C PHE A 391 -1.58 28.08 -17.79
N SER A 392 -0.49 28.18 -17.04
CA SER A 392 0.85 27.87 -17.53
C SER A 392 1.72 27.36 -16.39
N LEU A 393 2.55 26.35 -16.68
CA LEU A 393 3.55 25.88 -15.74
C LEU A 393 4.56 27.00 -15.45
N TRP A 394 4.91 27.21 -14.18
CA TRP A 394 5.76 28.35 -13.78
C TRP A 394 6.70 28.01 -12.62
N GLY A 395 7.11 28.97 -11.79
CA GLY A 395 7.94 28.70 -10.62
C GLY A 395 8.04 29.91 -9.70
N PRO A 396 8.76 29.80 -8.58
CA PRO A 396 9.55 28.64 -8.15
C PRO A 396 8.73 27.52 -7.45
N THR A 397 9.41 26.47 -6.99
CA THR A 397 8.83 25.34 -6.22
C THR A 397 8.78 25.70 -4.73
N ASN A 398 7.61 26.11 -4.23
CA ASN A 398 7.43 26.59 -2.85
C ASN A 398 6.41 25.75 -2.08
N PHE A 399 6.82 25.12 -0.98
CA PHE A 399 5.96 24.23 -0.19
C PHE A 399 5.28 24.94 0.97
N ALA A 400 5.91 25.97 1.55
CA ALA A 400 5.40 26.65 2.74
C ALA A 400 3.95 27.19 2.56
N PRO A 401 3.55 27.75 1.40
CA PRO A 401 2.17 28.22 1.20
C PRO A 401 1.13 27.10 1.33
N ILE A 402 1.40 25.92 0.78
CA ILE A 402 0.52 24.75 0.91
C ILE A 402 0.49 24.29 2.37
N ILE A 403 1.65 24.07 3.01
CA ILE A 403 1.71 23.58 4.39
C ILE A 403 0.93 24.51 5.33
N ASN A 404 1.10 25.83 5.19
CA ASN A 404 0.37 26.81 5.99
C ASN A 404 -1.15 26.79 5.74
N SER A 405 -1.56 26.64 4.48
CA SER A 405 -2.98 26.57 4.10
C SER A 405 -3.64 25.32 4.70
N VAL A 406 -2.97 24.17 4.58
CA VAL A 406 -3.44 22.90 5.17
C VAL A 406 -3.43 22.96 6.68
N ALA A 407 -2.40 23.53 7.31
CA ALA A 407 -2.40 23.76 8.76
C ALA A 407 -3.59 24.63 9.21
N GLY A 408 -4.06 25.56 8.39
CA GLY A 408 -5.31 26.30 8.60
C GLY A 408 -6.55 25.41 8.58
N ILE A 409 -6.66 24.52 7.59
CA ILE A 409 -7.73 23.51 7.48
C ILE A 409 -7.75 22.63 8.74
N VAL A 410 -6.59 22.10 9.14
CA VAL A 410 -6.44 21.24 10.31
C VAL A 410 -6.86 21.97 11.59
N ARG A 411 -6.40 23.21 11.80
CA ARG A 411 -6.78 24.02 12.97
C ARG A 411 -8.28 24.30 13.03
N ASN A 412 -8.94 24.48 11.89
CA ASN A 412 -10.38 24.67 11.85
C ASN A 412 -11.13 23.37 12.18
N SER A 413 -10.66 22.22 11.68
CA SER A 413 -11.22 20.91 12.00
C SER A 413 -11.12 20.60 13.51
N LEU A 414 -10.03 21.00 14.17
CA LEU A 414 -9.84 20.82 15.62
C LEU A 414 -10.85 21.59 16.50
N LYS A 415 -11.60 22.56 15.96
CA LYS A 415 -12.63 23.28 16.74
C LYS A 415 -13.83 22.39 17.07
N ASN A 416 -14.05 21.32 16.31
CA ASN A 416 -15.08 20.33 16.56
C ASN A 416 -14.50 19.25 17.51
N SER A 417 -14.65 19.47 18.82
CA SER A 417 -13.94 18.70 19.86
C SER A 417 -14.29 17.21 19.96
N ASN A 418 -15.32 16.74 19.27
CA ASN A 418 -15.85 15.38 19.42
C ASN A 418 -15.34 14.40 18.34
N GLU A 419 -14.65 14.88 17.30
CA GLU A 419 -14.19 14.06 16.18
C GLU A 419 -12.67 13.88 16.23
N GLN A 420 -12.21 12.64 16.26
CA GLN A 420 -10.79 12.33 16.11
C GLN A 420 -10.45 12.33 14.63
N LYS A 421 -9.71 13.33 14.16
CA LYS A 421 -9.31 13.45 12.75
C LYS A 421 -7.82 13.70 12.65
N TYR A 422 -7.16 12.95 11.78
CA TYR A 422 -5.74 13.08 11.45
C TYR A 422 -5.58 13.34 9.97
N PHE A 423 -4.65 14.20 9.59
CA PHE A 423 -4.50 14.65 8.20
C PHE A 423 -3.21 14.11 7.58
N VAL A 424 -3.27 13.75 6.31
CA VAL A 424 -2.09 13.39 5.50
C VAL A 424 -2.02 14.34 4.31
N LEU A 425 -1.02 15.19 4.28
CA LEU A 425 -0.70 16.08 3.16
C LEU A 425 0.25 15.37 2.20
N LEU A 426 -0.26 14.93 1.06
CA LEU A 426 0.50 14.29 -0.01
C LEU A 426 0.99 15.32 -1.02
N PHE A 427 2.28 15.64 -1.00
CA PHE A 427 2.98 16.36 -2.06
C PHE A 427 3.43 15.40 -3.16
N ILE A 428 3.31 15.83 -4.41
CA ILE A 428 3.92 15.18 -5.56
C ILE A 428 4.65 16.26 -6.36
N THR A 429 5.96 16.13 -6.50
CA THR A 429 6.85 17.15 -7.08
C THR A 429 7.96 16.53 -7.91
N ASP A 430 8.47 17.25 -8.90
CA ASP A 430 9.58 16.81 -9.73
C ASP A 430 10.96 17.37 -9.33
N GLY A 431 11.05 18.22 -8.31
CA GLY A 431 12.30 18.95 -8.08
C GLY A 431 12.47 19.64 -6.74
N GLU A 432 13.57 20.38 -6.64
CA GLU A 432 14.07 20.96 -5.40
C GLU A 432 13.20 22.10 -4.84
N ILE A 433 13.00 22.07 -3.52
CA ILE A 433 12.32 23.14 -2.78
C ILE A 433 13.15 24.43 -2.84
N SER A 434 12.51 25.51 -3.29
CA SER A 434 13.10 26.84 -3.38
C SER A 434 12.97 27.64 -2.07
N ASP A 435 11.89 27.43 -1.31
CA ASP A 435 11.59 28.13 -0.05
C ASP A 435 11.98 27.31 1.20
N MET A 436 13.11 26.58 1.14
CA MET A 436 13.52 25.62 2.18
C MET A 436 13.42 26.17 3.61
N SER A 437 13.91 27.39 3.85
CA SER A 437 13.85 28.01 5.18
C SER A 437 12.42 28.25 5.68
N LEU A 438 11.50 28.66 4.79
CA LEU A 438 10.09 28.86 5.13
C LEU A 438 9.35 27.54 5.27
N THR A 439 9.73 26.54 4.48
CA THR A 439 9.20 25.18 4.57
C THR A 439 9.57 24.54 5.91
N LYS A 440 10.83 24.65 6.37
CA LYS A 440 11.23 24.21 7.72
C LYS A 440 10.44 24.92 8.81
N LYS A 441 10.21 26.23 8.69
CA LYS A 441 9.37 26.99 9.63
C LYS A 441 7.95 26.42 9.68
N ALA A 442 7.33 26.21 8.52
CA ALA A 442 5.98 25.68 8.40
C ALA A 442 5.85 24.26 8.98
N ILE A 443 6.84 23.38 8.74
CA ILE A 443 6.91 22.03 9.32
C ILE A 443 7.02 22.09 10.84
N VAL A 444 7.91 22.92 11.39
CA VAL A 444 8.08 23.07 12.85
C VAL A 444 6.77 23.55 13.50
N GLU A 445 6.06 24.48 12.88
CA GLU A 445 4.76 24.94 13.36
C GLU A 445 3.67 23.85 13.25
N ALA A 446 3.60 23.15 12.11
CA ALA A 446 2.64 22.09 11.82
C ALA A 446 2.85 20.83 12.69
N SER A 447 4.06 20.57 13.17
CA SER A 447 4.38 19.39 14.00
C SER A 447 3.55 19.25 15.29
N ASN A 448 2.89 20.33 15.73
CA ASN A 448 1.99 20.35 16.88
C ASN A 448 0.53 19.99 16.54
N LEU A 449 0.20 19.85 15.26
CA LEU A 449 -1.13 19.55 14.73
C LEU A 449 -1.23 18.06 14.36
N PRO A 450 -2.44 17.49 14.25
CA PRO A 450 -2.65 16.10 13.79
C PRO A 450 -2.45 16.01 12.27
N ILE A 451 -1.22 16.18 11.81
CA ILE A 451 -0.86 16.14 10.41
C ILE A 451 0.46 15.40 10.19
N SER A 452 0.50 14.61 9.14
CA SER A 452 1.69 14.09 8.47
C SER A 452 1.82 14.69 7.08
N ILE A 453 3.04 14.85 6.60
CA ILE A 453 3.41 15.40 5.30
C ILE A 453 4.18 14.32 4.58
N VAL A 454 3.67 13.89 3.43
CA VAL A 454 4.27 12.85 2.61
C VAL A 454 4.69 13.48 1.30
N ILE A 455 5.95 13.34 0.90
CA ILE A 455 6.52 13.96 -0.28
C ILE A 455 6.96 12.86 -1.24
N VAL A 456 6.30 12.77 -2.40
CA VAL A 456 6.65 11.85 -3.47
C VAL A 456 7.40 12.61 -4.55
N GLY A 457 8.70 12.33 -4.69
CA GLY A 457 9.56 12.88 -5.73
C GLY A 457 9.44 12.10 -7.04
N VAL A 458 9.00 12.74 -8.13
CA VAL A 458 8.89 12.13 -9.47
C VAL A 458 10.00 12.61 -10.39
N GLY A 459 10.32 11.82 -11.42
CA GLY A 459 11.34 12.20 -12.39
C GLY A 459 12.80 12.07 -11.90
N PRO A 460 13.75 12.63 -12.68
CA PRO A 460 15.18 12.36 -12.51
C PRO A 460 15.93 13.36 -11.62
N ALA A 461 15.26 14.31 -10.98
CA ALA A 461 15.91 15.39 -10.23
C ALA A 461 16.70 14.91 -9.00
N ASN A 462 17.57 15.77 -8.48
CA ASN A 462 18.23 15.53 -7.19
C ASN A 462 17.27 15.81 -6.04
N PHE A 463 17.21 14.91 -5.05
CA PHE A 463 16.30 15.00 -3.90
C PHE A 463 17.02 15.13 -2.55
N ASP A 464 18.33 15.42 -2.50
CA ASP A 464 19.10 15.59 -1.24
C ASP A 464 18.42 16.56 -0.25
N LYS A 465 17.81 17.63 -0.76
CA LYS A 465 17.07 18.62 0.05
C LYS A 465 15.78 18.06 0.66
N MET A 466 15.18 17.05 0.05
CA MET A 466 13.98 16.38 0.58
C MET A 466 14.36 15.39 1.67
N GLU A 467 15.49 14.70 1.52
CA GLU A 467 16.07 13.84 2.56
C GLU A 467 16.40 14.66 3.82
N GLU A 468 16.82 15.93 3.69
CA GLU A 468 16.98 16.84 4.83
C GLU A 468 15.68 17.06 5.62
N LEU A 469 14.51 16.93 4.98
CA LEU A 469 13.21 17.12 5.62
C LEU A 469 12.65 15.85 6.26
N ASP A 470 13.09 14.67 5.86
CA ASP A 470 12.56 13.34 6.23
C ASP A 470 12.64 13.05 7.75
N GLY A 471 13.40 13.85 8.51
CA GLY A 471 13.32 13.89 9.97
C GLY A 471 13.92 12.69 10.73
N ASP A 472 14.09 11.56 10.04
CA ASP A 472 14.60 10.27 10.52
C ASP A 472 15.91 10.38 11.30
N ASP A 473 16.92 11.01 10.70
CA ASP A 473 18.23 11.20 11.33
C ASP A 473 18.27 12.43 12.23
N VAL A 474 17.67 13.53 11.75
CA VAL A 474 17.73 14.84 12.40
C VAL A 474 16.38 15.52 12.32
N ARG A 475 15.73 15.69 13.48
CA ARG A 475 14.49 16.49 13.57
C ARG A 475 14.66 17.86 12.94
N VAL A 476 13.75 18.17 12.01
CA VAL A 476 13.62 19.48 11.38
C VAL A 476 13.59 20.59 12.43
N SER A 477 14.36 21.65 12.20
CA SER A 477 14.44 22.80 13.10
C SER A 477 14.48 24.12 12.35
N TYR A 478 14.00 25.17 12.99
CA TYR A 478 14.00 26.53 12.48
C TYR A 478 14.29 27.50 13.63
N GLN A 479 15.30 28.37 13.47
CA GLN A 479 15.74 29.35 14.48
C GLN A 479 15.93 28.74 15.90
N GLY A 480 16.58 27.58 15.96
CA GLY A 480 16.86 26.88 17.23
C GLY A 480 15.67 26.11 17.84
N LYS A 481 14.45 26.26 17.29
CA LYS A 481 13.28 25.48 17.69
C LYS A 481 13.18 24.21 16.85
N LYS A 482 13.18 23.04 17.50
CA LYS A 482 12.95 21.74 16.86
C LYS A 482 11.46 21.46 16.68
N ALA A 483 11.12 20.70 15.65
CA ALA A 483 9.78 20.12 15.48
C ALA A 483 9.40 19.27 16.71
N ALA A 484 8.14 19.33 17.11
CA ALA A 484 7.63 18.63 18.29
C ALA A 484 7.69 17.11 18.11
N ARG A 485 7.43 16.65 16.88
CA ARG A 485 7.43 15.27 16.43
C ARG A 485 8.00 15.23 15.02
N ASP A 486 8.38 14.04 14.57
CA ASP A 486 8.54 13.81 13.16
C ASP A 486 7.17 13.72 12.47
N ILE A 487 7.06 14.35 11.32
CA ILE A 487 5.82 14.42 10.55
C ILE A 487 6.08 14.38 9.04
N VAL A 488 7.32 14.27 8.57
CA VAL A 488 7.63 14.29 7.14
C VAL A 488 8.09 12.89 6.74
N GLN A 489 7.57 12.39 5.62
CA GLN A 489 8.14 11.23 4.93
C GLN A 489 8.49 11.65 3.50
N PHE A 490 9.70 11.36 3.05
CA PHE A 490 10.10 11.51 1.66
C PHE A 490 10.30 10.15 0.98
N VAL A 491 9.85 10.04 -0.27
CA VAL A 491 10.09 8.88 -1.13
C VAL A 491 10.33 9.32 -2.57
N ALA A 492 11.46 8.88 -3.15
CA ALA A 492 11.72 9.05 -4.58
C ALA A 492 11.03 7.95 -5.39
N PHE A 493 10.04 8.32 -6.21
CA PHE A 493 9.22 7.41 -7.00
C PHE A 493 10.04 6.48 -7.91
N ARG A 494 11.14 7.00 -8.46
CA ARG A 494 12.02 6.27 -9.40
C ARG A 494 12.61 4.99 -8.79
N ASP A 495 12.84 4.95 -7.48
CA ASP A 495 13.52 3.83 -6.82
C ASP A 495 12.63 2.58 -6.75
N PHE A 496 11.32 2.77 -6.94
CA PHE A 496 10.29 1.73 -6.84
C PHE A 496 9.60 1.42 -8.17
N LYS A 497 9.93 2.16 -9.23
CA LYS A 497 9.30 2.03 -10.56
C LYS A 497 9.43 0.62 -11.15
N THR A 498 10.52 -0.08 -10.83
CA THR A 498 10.77 -1.48 -11.27
C THR A 498 10.21 -2.53 -10.31
N GLN A 499 9.91 -2.16 -9.07
CA GLN A 499 9.42 -3.07 -8.02
C GLN A 499 7.88 -3.13 -7.98
N GLY A 500 7.23 -2.16 -8.62
CA GLY A 500 5.79 -2.04 -8.81
C GLY A 500 5.14 -1.10 -7.79
N PRO A 501 3.88 -0.65 -8.05
CA PRO A 501 3.21 0.38 -7.27
C PRO A 501 3.09 0.07 -5.76
N GLU A 502 3.00 -1.20 -5.39
CA GLU A 502 2.80 -1.61 -3.99
C GLU A 502 4.00 -1.30 -3.11
N THR A 503 5.21 -1.44 -3.65
CA THR A 503 6.42 -1.13 -2.89
C THR A 503 6.52 0.38 -2.66
N LEU A 504 6.14 1.19 -3.65
CA LEU A 504 6.07 2.64 -3.49
C LEU A 504 5.11 3.02 -2.36
N ALA A 505 3.87 2.52 -2.42
CA ALA A 505 2.86 2.80 -1.40
C ALA A 505 3.34 2.40 -0.01
N ARG A 506 4.01 1.25 0.08
CA ARG A 506 4.58 0.74 1.32
C ARG A 506 5.56 1.73 1.93
N GLU A 507 6.60 2.12 1.19
CA GLU A 507 7.61 3.06 1.73
C GLU A 507 7.04 4.46 1.98
N THR A 508 6.06 4.87 1.18
CA THR A 508 5.47 6.22 1.28
C THR A 508 4.57 6.40 2.49
N LEU A 509 3.92 5.32 2.96
CA LEU A 509 2.87 5.38 3.97
C LEU A 509 3.19 4.61 5.26
N ALA A 510 4.34 3.92 5.33
CA ALA A 510 4.71 3.06 6.46
C ALA A 510 4.70 3.78 7.82
N GLU A 511 5.07 5.07 7.84
CA GLU A 511 5.21 5.82 9.10
C GLU A 511 3.92 6.44 9.62
N ILE A 512 2.88 6.54 8.78
CA ILE A 512 1.64 7.24 9.14
C ILE A 512 1.01 6.67 10.44
N PRO A 513 0.94 5.34 10.65
CA PRO A 513 0.43 4.81 11.91
C PRO A 513 1.21 5.27 13.14
N GLU A 514 2.55 5.29 13.06
CA GLU A 514 3.41 5.71 14.18
C GLU A 514 3.32 7.22 14.43
N GLN A 515 3.31 8.03 13.37
CA GLN A 515 3.18 9.49 13.47
C GLN A 515 1.81 9.88 14.06
N LEU A 516 0.73 9.21 13.66
CA LEU A 516 -0.63 9.37 14.22
C LEU A 516 -0.67 9.03 15.71
N MET A 517 -0.17 7.84 16.07
CA MET A 517 -0.09 7.43 17.47
C MET A 517 0.78 8.40 18.29
N GLY A 518 1.89 8.85 17.73
CA GLY A 518 2.78 9.83 18.35
C GLY A 518 2.09 11.14 18.67
N TYR A 519 1.24 11.65 17.77
CA TYR A 519 0.41 12.82 18.03
C TYR A 519 -0.54 12.59 19.22
N PHE A 520 -1.42 11.58 19.14
CA PHE A 520 -2.44 11.37 20.16
C PHE A 520 -1.84 11.03 21.53
N LYS A 521 -0.79 10.19 21.57
CA LYS A 521 -0.06 9.85 22.81
C LYS A 521 0.58 11.09 23.44
N SER A 522 1.23 11.96 22.65
CA SER A 522 1.85 13.18 23.18
C SER A 522 0.86 14.17 23.80
N ARG A 523 -0.42 14.09 23.39
CA ARG A 523 -1.53 14.92 23.89
C ARG A 523 -2.37 14.23 24.97
N GLY A 524 -2.08 12.97 25.31
CA GLY A 524 -2.90 12.19 26.24
C GLY A 524 -4.30 11.86 25.71
N ILE A 525 -4.50 11.92 24.39
CA ILE A 525 -5.79 11.61 23.75
C ILE A 525 -5.88 10.10 23.56
N LYS A 526 -6.88 9.47 24.18
CA LYS A 526 -7.16 8.04 24.05
C LYS A 526 -8.08 7.78 22.86
N PRO A 527 -8.07 6.58 22.27
CA PRO A 527 -9.10 6.18 21.31
C PRO A 527 -10.50 6.34 21.93
N ASN A 528 -11.46 6.74 21.10
CA ASN A 528 -12.86 6.65 21.46
C ASN A 528 -13.30 5.18 21.61
N PRO A 529 -14.43 4.90 22.30
CA PRO A 529 -14.97 3.55 22.37
C PRO A 529 -15.20 2.95 20.96
N PRO A 530 -14.95 1.64 20.79
CA PRO A 530 -15.19 0.95 19.52
C PRO A 530 -16.61 1.15 19.00
N ILE A 531 -16.76 1.42 17.70
CA ILE A 531 -18.07 1.50 17.06
C ILE A 531 -18.59 0.09 16.82
N VAL A 532 -19.45 -0.41 17.71
CA VAL A 532 -20.11 -1.71 17.53
C VAL A 532 -21.39 -1.53 16.71
N LEU A 533 -21.43 -2.13 15.52
CA LEU A 533 -22.63 -2.14 14.67
C LEU A 533 -23.42 -3.43 14.86
N GLN A 534 -24.75 -3.30 14.93
CA GLN A 534 -25.64 -4.46 14.75
C GLN A 534 -25.67 -4.86 13.26
N GLN A 535 -25.92 -6.14 12.95
CA GLN A 535 -25.92 -6.64 11.56
C GLN A 535 -26.85 -5.86 10.61
N ASN A 536 -27.98 -5.36 11.11
CA ASN A 536 -28.93 -4.53 10.35
C ASN A 536 -28.45 -3.10 10.07
N GLN A 537 -27.40 -2.64 10.75
CA GLN A 537 -26.80 -1.31 10.60
C GLN A 537 -25.60 -1.29 9.64
N ILE A 538 -25.06 -2.46 9.29
CA ILE A 538 -23.95 -2.57 8.33
C ILE A 538 -24.52 -2.32 6.94
N GLN A 539 -24.08 -1.24 6.29
CA GLN A 539 -24.51 -0.93 4.93
C GLN A 539 -23.93 -1.95 3.94
N VAL A 540 -24.77 -2.43 3.03
CA VAL A 540 -24.31 -3.30 1.94
C VAL A 540 -23.60 -2.42 0.91
N SER A 541 -22.29 -2.59 0.84
CA SER A 541 -21.41 -1.86 -0.06
C SER A 541 -21.41 -2.45 -1.47
N GLY A 542 -21.28 -1.57 -2.47
CA GLY A 542 -21.19 -1.92 -3.88
C GLY A 542 -22.51 -1.72 -4.66
N PRO A 543 -22.42 -1.54 -5.99
CA PRO A 543 -23.60 -1.40 -6.83
C PRO A 543 -24.47 -2.66 -6.74
N SER A 544 -25.78 -2.48 -6.65
CA SER A 544 -26.73 -3.57 -6.89
C SER A 544 -26.45 -4.21 -8.27
N ASN A 545 -26.81 -5.48 -8.46
CA ASN A 545 -26.57 -6.23 -9.71
C ASN A 545 -26.93 -5.45 -11.00
N SER A 546 -27.89 -4.52 -10.93
CA SER A 546 -28.33 -3.64 -12.01
C SER A 546 -27.34 -2.51 -12.34
N GLN A 547 -26.75 -1.85 -11.34
CA GLN A 547 -25.79 -0.75 -11.53
C GLN A 547 -24.42 -1.25 -12.03
N GLN A 548 -24.00 -2.43 -11.58
CA GLN A 548 -22.77 -3.06 -12.05
C GLN A 548 -22.93 -3.55 -13.50
N GLN A 549 -24.14 -3.97 -13.90
CA GLN A 549 -24.48 -4.25 -15.30
C GLN A 549 -24.34 -3.00 -16.18
N GLN A 550 -24.82 -1.84 -15.72
CA GLN A 550 -24.65 -0.59 -16.47
C GLN A 550 -23.17 -0.21 -16.61
N GLN A 551 -22.34 -0.40 -15.59
CA GLN A 551 -20.90 -0.12 -15.68
C GLN A 551 -20.17 -1.11 -16.60
N ILE A 552 -20.45 -2.41 -16.52
CA ILE A 552 -19.86 -3.42 -17.41
C ILE A 552 -20.32 -3.17 -18.85
N GLN A 553 -21.58 -2.81 -19.06
CA GLN A 553 -22.13 -2.52 -20.38
C GLN A 553 -21.57 -1.20 -20.96
N GLN A 554 -21.35 -0.18 -20.12
CA GLN A 554 -20.64 1.05 -20.51
C GLN A 554 -19.17 0.78 -20.86
N GLN A 555 -18.47 -0.05 -20.08
CA GLN A 555 -17.08 -0.44 -20.40
C GLN A 555 -17.00 -1.27 -21.68
N GLN A 556 -17.94 -2.18 -21.92
CA GLN A 556 -18.01 -2.94 -23.16
C GLN A 556 -18.34 -2.04 -24.37
N GLN A 557 -19.22 -1.06 -24.20
CA GLN A 557 -19.50 -0.05 -25.23
C GLN A 557 -18.27 0.84 -25.50
N GLN A 558 -17.54 1.26 -24.46
CA GLN A 558 -16.28 2.00 -24.62
C GLN A 558 -15.23 1.16 -25.35
N GLN A 559 -15.06 -0.12 -24.99
CA GLN A 559 -14.15 -1.01 -25.70
C GLN A 559 -14.56 -1.21 -27.17
N GLN A 560 -15.85 -1.34 -27.46
CA GLN A 560 -16.33 -1.42 -28.85
C GLN A 560 -16.08 -0.12 -29.63
N GLN A 561 -16.27 1.05 -29.00
CA GLN A 561 -15.97 2.34 -29.63
C GLN A 561 -14.47 2.49 -29.91
N ILE A 562 -13.61 2.10 -28.98
CA ILE A 562 -12.15 2.11 -29.18
C ILE A 562 -11.77 1.17 -30.33
N LEU A 563 -12.36 -0.03 -30.38
CA LEU A 563 -12.09 -0.99 -31.45
C LEU A 563 -12.57 -0.48 -32.82
N GLN A 564 -13.72 0.20 -32.88
CA GLN A 564 -14.21 0.85 -34.09
C GLN A 564 -13.30 2.00 -34.54
N GLN A 565 -12.84 2.83 -33.62
CA GLN A 565 -11.87 3.90 -33.94
C GLN A 565 -10.58 3.31 -34.50
N GLN A 566 -10.04 2.24 -33.90
CA GLN A 566 -8.86 1.56 -34.42
C GLN A 566 -9.06 0.99 -35.82
N GLN A 567 -10.24 0.42 -36.12
CA GLN A 567 -10.56 -0.06 -37.46
C GLN A 567 -10.65 1.08 -38.49
N GLN A 568 -11.30 2.20 -38.14
CA GLN A 568 -11.36 3.37 -39.01
C GLN A 568 -9.97 3.96 -39.28
N GLN A 569 -9.13 4.03 -38.25
CA GLN A 569 -7.76 4.53 -38.38
C GLN A 569 -6.90 3.61 -39.28
N GLN A 570 -7.05 2.28 -39.17
CA GLN A 570 -6.40 1.34 -40.09
C GLN A 570 -6.88 1.47 -41.54
N GLN A 571 -8.19 1.69 -41.76
CA GLN A 571 -8.71 1.93 -43.11
C GLN A 571 -8.16 3.23 -43.72
N GLN A 572 -8.03 4.29 -42.93
CA GLN A 572 -7.40 5.54 -43.38
C GLN A 572 -5.93 5.33 -43.74
N ILE A 573 -5.19 4.57 -42.94
CA ILE A 573 -3.79 4.23 -43.24
C ILE A 573 -3.69 3.41 -44.54
N GLN A 574 -4.58 2.42 -44.74
CA GLN A 574 -4.63 1.67 -46.00
C GLN A 574 -4.96 2.55 -47.21
N GLN A 575 -5.91 3.48 -47.08
CA GLN A 575 -6.25 4.41 -48.16
C GLN A 575 -5.10 5.36 -48.48
N GLN A 576 -4.40 5.87 -47.47
CA GLN A 576 -3.20 6.70 -47.68
C GLN A 576 -2.08 5.92 -48.36
N GLN A 577 -1.87 4.65 -47.98
CA GLN A 577 -0.88 3.79 -48.65
C GLN A 577 -1.28 3.47 -50.10
N GLN A 578 -2.57 3.25 -50.38
CA GLN A 578 -3.06 3.07 -51.75
C GLN A 578 -2.92 4.34 -52.59
N GLN A 579 -3.20 5.52 -52.02
CA GLN A 579 -2.96 6.80 -52.68
C GLN A 579 -1.48 7.02 -52.95
N GLN A 580 -0.59 6.72 -52.00
CA GLN A 580 0.86 6.77 -52.23
C GLN A 580 1.31 5.82 -53.33
N MET A 581 0.76 4.59 -53.39
CA MET A 581 1.03 3.67 -54.50
C MET A 581 0.53 4.20 -55.85
N MET A 582 -0.67 4.79 -55.92
CA MET A 582 -1.17 5.43 -57.14
C MET A 582 -0.32 6.63 -57.56
N ILE A 583 0.13 7.45 -56.61
CA ILE A 583 1.03 8.58 -56.88
C ILE A 583 2.37 8.07 -57.42
N MET A 584 2.93 7.00 -56.83
CA MET A 584 4.17 6.39 -57.31
C MET A 584 3.99 5.75 -58.70
N GLN A 585 2.85 5.14 -59.01
CA GLN A 585 2.54 4.61 -60.35
C GLN A 585 2.35 5.72 -61.40
N ASN A 586 1.70 6.83 -61.05
CA ASN A 586 1.53 7.98 -61.93
C ASN A 586 2.84 8.77 -62.14
N GLN A 587 3.68 8.89 -61.10
CA GLN A 587 5.02 9.48 -61.24
C GLN A 587 5.97 8.56 -62.03
N GLY A 588 5.82 7.24 -61.92
CA GLY A 588 6.50 6.26 -62.76
C GLY A 588 6.09 6.33 -64.24
N MET A 589 4.82 6.61 -64.54
CA MET A 589 4.35 6.86 -65.92
C MET A 589 4.78 8.23 -66.47
N GLY A 590 4.86 9.26 -65.62
CA GLY A 590 5.36 10.60 -66.02
C GLY A 590 6.84 10.62 -66.43
N MET A 591 7.66 9.73 -65.87
CA MET A 591 9.06 9.55 -66.27
C MET A 591 9.23 8.76 -67.58
N GLY A 592 8.18 8.04 -68.03
CA GLY A 592 8.16 7.32 -69.30
C GLY A 592 7.88 8.20 -70.52
N MET A 593 7.17 9.32 -70.35
CA MET A 593 6.84 10.26 -71.44
C MET A 593 7.86 11.40 -71.66
N MET A 594 8.81 11.63 -70.73
CA MET A 594 9.90 12.60 -70.90
C MET A 594 11.19 11.98 -71.49
N LYS A 595 11.08 10.90 -72.28
CA LYS A 595 12.22 10.29 -73.01
C LYS A 595 11.97 10.08 -74.50
N GLN A 596 11.11 10.91 -75.12
CA GLN A 596 10.88 10.88 -76.57
C GLN A 596 11.25 12.16 -77.33
N THR A 597 11.96 13.10 -76.71
CA THR A 597 12.56 14.25 -77.42
C THR A 597 13.97 14.50 -76.90
N GLY A 598 14.97 13.90 -77.56
CA GLY A 598 16.39 14.14 -77.26
C GLY A 598 17.31 13.04 -77.78
N MET A 599 17.62 13.07 -79.08
CA MET A 599 18.76 12.36 -79.64
C MET A 599 20.08 12.94 -79.08
N GLY A 600 21.03 12.09 -78.68
CA GLY A 600 22.44 12.50 -78.57
C GLY A 600 23.30 11.76 -77.54
N MET A 601 23.87 10.61 -77.95
CA MET A 601 25.10 9.95 -77.49
C MET A 601 25.28 9.46 -76.03
N GLY A 602 25.62 8.17 -75.91
CA GLY A 602 26.23 7.56 -74.71
C GLY A 602 25.67 6.18 -74.36
N GLY A 603 26.02 5.14 -75.12
CA GLY A 603 25.53 3.77 -74.89
C GLY A 603 26.32 3.03 -73.80
N PHE A 604 25.70 2.82 -72.63
CA PHE A 604 26.07 1.75 -71.68
C PHE A 604 24.84 0.86 -71.43
N GLN A 605 25.10 -0.45 -71.42
CA GLN A 605 24.18 -1.59 -71.33
C GLN A 605 23.16 -1.48 -70.18
N MET A 606 21.86 -1.58 -70.51
CA MET A 606 20.77 -1.83 -69.56
C MET A 606 20.26 -3.26 -69.72
N GLY A 607 20.36 -4.06 -68.67
CA GLY A 607 19.73 -5.37 -68.62
C GLY A 607 19.89 -6.04 -67.27
N THR A 608 19.24 -5.51 -66.22
CA THR A 608 19.05 -6.23 -64.92
C THR A 608 18.09 -5.56 -63.89
N LYS A 609 17.37 -4.47 -64.21
CA LYS A 609 16.53 -3.78 -63.19
C LYS A 609 15.02 -4.12 -63.20
N SER A 610 14.50 -4.76 -64.25
CA SER A 610 13.06 -5.03 -64.35
C SER A 610 12.58 -6.25 -63.56
N ASN A 611 13.43 -7.28 -63.36
CA ASN A 611 13.01 -8.52 -62.70
C ASN A 611 12.99 -8.43 -61.15
N ASN A 612 13.84 -7.58 -60.54
CA ASN A 612 13.90 -7.44 -59.08
C ASN A 612 12.72 -6.65 -58.50
N MET A 613 12.11 -5.73 -59.26
CA MET A 613 10.95 -4.97 -58.80
C MET A 613 9.67 -5.81 -58.77
N ASN A 614 9.45 -6.69 -59.76
CA ASN A 614 8.30 -7.59 -59.78
C ASN A 614 8.39 -8.69 -58.72
N GLN A 615 9.58 -9.21 -58.43
CA GLN A 615 9.77 -10.17 -57.32
C GLN A 615 9.59 -9.51 -55.94
N GLY A 616 10.05 -8.27 -55.74
CA GLY A 616 9.84 -7.53 -54.49
C GLY A 616 8.36 -7.21 -54.23
N MET A 617 7.59 -6.88 -55.27
CA MET A 617 6.15 -6.63 -55.16
C MET A 617 5.34 -7.91 -54.87
N MET A 618 5.66 -9.04 -55.51
CA MET A 618 5.01 -10.32 -55.22
C MET A 618 5.33 -10.87 -53.82
N MET A 619 6.56 -10.68 -53.32
CA MET A 619 6.93 -11.08 -51.96
C MET A 619 6.16 -10.27 -50.90
N ASN A 620 5.93 -8.98 -51.16
CA ASN A 620 5.19 -8.09 -50.26
C ASN A 620 3.68 -8.41 -50.26
N GLN A 621 3.10 -8.78 -51.41
CA GLN A 621 1.71 -9.26 -51.49
C GLN A 621 1.50 -10.59 -50.77
N ASN A 622 2.45 -11.54 -50.89
CA ASN A 622 2.36 -12.82 -50.18
C ASN A 622 2.53 -12.66 -48.65
N GLN A 623 3.38 -11.75 -48.19
CA GLN A 623 3.49 -11.40 -46.77
C GLN A 623 2.24 -10.70 -46.25
N GLN A 624 1.63 -9.80 -47.03
CA GLN A 624 0.36 -9.17 -46.68
C GLN A 624 -0.79 -10.19 -46.60
N GLN A 625 -0.90 -11.13 -47.54
CA GLN A 625 -1.89 -12.20 -47.49
C GLN A 625 -1.68 -13.13 -46.29
N GLN A 626 -0.43 -13.46 -45.95
CA GLN A 626 -0.14 -14.25 -44.74
C GLN A 626 -0.50 -13.50 -43.45
N GLN A 627 -0.21 -12.20 -43.35
CA GLN A 627 -0.62 -11.39 -42.20
C GLN A 627 -2.14 -11.27 -42.08
N GLN A 628 -2.85 -11.10 -43.21
CA GLN A 628 -4.31 -11.07 -43.24
C GLN A 628 -4.93 -12.39 -42.80
N MET A 629 -4.38 -13.52 -43.27
CA MET A 629 -4.86 -14.86 -42.92
C MET A 629 -4.57 -15.19 -41.44
N MET A 630 -3.43 -14.75 -40.91
CA MET A 630 -3.06 -14.91 -39.50
C MET A 630 -3.97 -14.08 -38.58
N MET A 631 -4.33 -12.86 -38.99
CA MET A 631 -5.30 -12.02 -38.26
C MET A 631 -6.73 -12.55 -38.33
N GLN A 632 -7.18 -13.10 -39.46
CA GLN A 632 -8.49 -13.75 -39.56
C GLN A 632 -8.58 -15.01 -38.68
N ASN A 633 -7.50 -15.78 -38.58
CA ASN A 633 -7.42 -16.92 -37.65
C ASN A 633 -7.41 -16.48 -36.18
N GLN A 634 -6.78 -15.33 -35.87
CA GLN A 634 -6.82 -14.72 -34.54
C GLN A 634 -8.22 -14.23 -34.17
N GLN A 635 -8.95 -13.63 -35.12
CA GLN A 635 -10.37 -13.26 -34.96
C GLN A 635 -11.27 -14.49 -34.76
N ARG A 636 -11.06 -15.58 -35.51
CA ARG A 636 -11.81 -16.84 -35.29
C ARG A 636 -11.55 -17.45 -33.91
N MET A 637 -10.30 -17.44 -33.43
CA MET A 637 -9.99 -17.91 -32.07
C MET A 637 -10.62 -17.04 -30.98
N MET A 638 -10.66 -15.71 -31.18
CA MET A 638 -11.31 -14.79 -30.24
C MET A 638 -12.83 -14.95 -30.21
N MET A 639 -13.48 -15.21 -31.36
CA MET A 639 -14.93 -15.50 -31.40
C MET A 639 -15.28 -16.91 -30.90
N GLN A 640 -14.42 -17.91 -31.10
CA GLN A 640 -14.62 -19.26 -30.53
C GLN A 640 -14.46 -19.29 -28.99
N ASN A 641 -13.63 -18.41 -28.42
CA ASN A 641 -13.53 -18.20 -26.97
C ASN A 641 -14.73 -17.47 -26.34
N GLN A 642 -15.65 -16.91 -27.14
CA GLN A 642 -16.94 -16.42 -26.65
C GLN A 642 -17.97 -17.55 -26.51
N GLY A 643 -17.77 -18.69 -27.19
CA GLY A 643 -18.67 -19.86 -27.15
C GLY A 643 -18.29 -20.96 -26.16
N ARG A 644 -17.07 -20.97 -25.63
CA ARG A 644 -16.66 -21.84 -24.50
C ARG A 644 -16.44 -20.96 -23.28
N GLY A 645 -17.25 -21.18 -22.24
CA GLY A 645 -17.27 -20.36 -21.03
C GLY A 645 -15.88 -20.02 -20.50
N MET A 646 -15.65 -18.72 -20.30
CA MET A 646 -14.42 -18.17 -19.77
C MET A 646 -14.10 -18.76 -18.39
N GLY A 647 -13.15 -19.68 -18.39
CA GLY A 647 -12.50 -20.23 -17.23
C GLY A 647 -11.06 -20.59 -17.57
N MET A 648 -10.31 -19.67 -18.20
CA MET A 648 -8.84 -19.68 -18.26
C MET A 648 -8.32 -18.40 -18.96
N ASN A 649 -7.41 -17.70 -18.27
CA ASN A 649 -6.39 -16.73 -18.74
C ASN A 649 -6.77 -15.53 -19.63
N MET A 650 -6.82 -14.33 -19.02
CA MET A 650 -6.57 -13.04 -19.71
C MET A 650 -5.07 -12.74 -19.92
N ASN A 651 -4.15 -13.44 -19.25
CA ASN A 651 -2.70 -13.21 -19.39
C ASN A 651 -1.99 -14.11 -20.41
N GLN A 652 -2.65 -15.14 -20.96
CA GLN A 652 -2.04 -15.91 -22.06
C GLN A 652 -1.94 -15.07 -23.32
N GLY A 653 -2.91 -14.19 -23.61
CA GLY A 653 -2.89 -13.28 -24.76
C GLY A 653 -1.82 -12.19 -24.69
N MET A 654 -1.43 -11.73 -23.49
CA MET A 654 -0.33 -10.77 -23.32
C MET A 654 1.05 -11.44 -23.33
N MET A 655 1.19 -12.65 -22.77
CA MET A 655 2.44 -13.41 -22.82
C MET A 655 2.78 -13.92 -24.24
N THR A 656 1.80 -14.30 -25.07
CA THR A 656 2.07 -14.57 -26.49
C THR A 656 2.49 -13.32 -27.24
N ASN A 657 1.94 -12.15 -26.90
CA ASN A 657 2.31 -10.87 -27.51
C ASN A 657 3.75 -10.44 -27.15
N GLN A 658 4.19 -10.63 -25.89
CA GLN A 658 5.56 -10.34 -25.48
C GLN A 658 6.59 -11.32 -26.09
N ASN A 659 6.27 -12.61 -26.21
CA ASN A 659 7.13 -13.58 -26.89
C ASN A 659 7.18 -13.35 -28.42
N GLN A 660 6.09 -12.87 -29.03
CA GLN A 660 6.07 -12.44 -30.43
C GLN A 660 6.82 -11.11 -30.67
N GLN A 661 6.77 -10.17 -29.73
CA GLN A 661 7.59 -8.94 -29.75
C GLN A 661 9.09 -9.24 -29.68
N ARG A 662 9.51 -10.23 -28.88
CA ARG A 662 10.90 -10.70 -28.85
C ARG A 662 11.33 -11.35 -30.18
N MET A 663 10.45 -12.09 -30.85
CA MET A 663 10.72 -12.66 -32.18
C MET A 663 10.84 -11.58 -33.27
N MET A 664 9.97 -10.57 -33.27
CA MET A 664 10.05 -9.45 -34.23
C MET A 664 11.27 -8.56 -34.00
N MET A 665 11.68 -8.30 -32.75
CA MET A 665 12.92 -7.57 -32.46
C MET A 665 14.17 -8.35 -32.90
N ASN A 666 14.20 -9.67 -32.72
CA ASN A 666 15.31 -10.52 -33.20
C ASN A 666 15.38 -10.59 -34.72
N GLN A 667 14.24 -10.61 -35.43
CA GLN A 667 14.20 -10.57 -36.89
C GLN A 667 14.65 -9.21 -37.46
N ASN A 668 14.24 -8.10 -36.84
CA ASN A 668 14.68 -6.76 -37.23
C ASN A 668 16.18 -6.53 -36.94
N GLN A 669 16.73 -7.11 -35.85
CA GLN A 669 18.17 -7.09 -35.59
C GLN A 669 18.96 -7.96 -36.59
N GLN A 670 18.44 -9.11 -37.01
CA GLN A 670 19.07 -9.94 -38.05
C GLN A 670 19.05 -9.27 -39.44
N GLN A 671 17.97 -8.53 -39.78
CA GLN A 671 17.90 -7.76 -41.02
C GLN A 671 18.82 -6.53 -41.02
N MET A 672 18.96 -5.82 -39.90
CA MET A 672 19.96 -4.74 -39.78
C MET A 672 21.40 -5.24 -39.88
N MET A 673 21.69 -6.47 -39.45
CA MET A 673 23.00 -7.09 -39.62
C MET A 673 23.27 -7.56 -41.06
N GLN A 674 22.24 -7.93 -41.83
CA GLN A 674 22.37 -8.26 -43.26
C GLN A 674 22.50 -7.02 -44.15
N GLN A 675 21.85 -5.90 -43.79
CA GLN A 675 22.01 -4.62 -44.50
C GLN A 675 23.35 -3.92 -44.24
N LYS A 676 24.10 -4.33 -43.21
CA LYS A 676 25.47 -3.85 -42.96
C LYS A 676 26.58 -4.70 -43.60
N LYS A 677 26.23 -5.82 -44.26
CA LYS A 677 27.17 -6.76 -44.91
C LYS A 677 27.09 -6.78 -46.45
N ASN A 678 26.17 -6.04 -47.04
CA ASN A 678 26.12 -5.69 -48.47
C ASN A 678 26.36 -4.19 -48.61
#